data_AF-A0AAW8U6L3-F1
#
_entry.id   AF-A0AAW8U6L3-F1
#
_cell.length_a   1.000
_cell.length_b   1.000
_cell.length_c   1.000
_cell.angle_alpha   90.00
_cell.angle_beta   90.00
_cell.angle_gamma   90.00
#
_symmetry.space_group_name_H-M   'P 1'
#
loop_
_entity.id
_entity.type
_entity.pdbx_description
1 polymer ?
#
loop_
_entity_poly.entity_id
_entity_poly.type
_entity_poly.pdbx_seq_one_letter_code
_entity_poly.pdbx_strand_id
1 'polypeptide(L)'
;MKKVKLKVIISSLLIGTVLLGGNSLPILNEEITVEASGTNKSQYFKDGRAYAQWGVTTIDLESTDGYFYPAGTIVARASRNVSNAQSGSFFLSFTVSAFFFIGTGEVPEQYVSVTESKIVNAQKDDVRLVNNPIAPGAIHNPLQPAKPVVELDTSALTASINEAEAIKKNGVSYTSDSMSLLNSALTNGYNVVGNPNTDQGTINSANQQLRNAINGMVEAPAETTDKSALGALINESRTAMNNPQAYTQATFDLFAKQYNNASAIFNNPGANQYDIDNAESALRYRFKKLELSGEGPINPVVNKIALQASIKAANAKLANSGKYTVESINVVKTSKANAERVEKDVKATQTQVDKATKELEKALNNLALRDVAAKGALKNTIGAAKTALKNEATYTDQSVKTTKSSLAKAEKVMADKDATQAQVDKATADLQKAVLGLKKKTEEVKVNKIKLEASIKDANKILKNGAKYTEKSVKVVKDSKADAEKVMTNSKATQAQVNLATTNLDKAIASLKVKSEKPEGNYIKDKRYVTFINGNYNTWSNFNWKHRESGKNLVNKTFITHGKYSHKNGSTYVSLHDNKGKWHGYVNEKAIIVGKGSQGAYIKDGRFVTLTKKNYNTWSNFNWKYKFNGKDISNRTFISKGKYYHQNGSVYLSLFDNKGKWYGYINEKAVAVGKGSQGAYVKDGRRVIFSKSNYNTWSNFNWKYKVSGKNMVNKTFVARGKYYHQNGSTYLSLFDDNGRWYGYVNEVAVKVK
;
A
#
# COMPACT_ATOMS: atom_id res chain seq x y z
N MET A 1 19.53 -20.21 -7.30
CA MET A 1 20.07 -19.00 -6.63
C MET A 1 19.10 -18.53 -5.55
N LYS A 2 19.56 -17.92 -4.44
CA LYS A 2 18.68 -17.21 -3.49
C LYS A 2 18.47 -15.78 -4.01
N LYS A 3 17.23 -15.30 -4.11
CA LYS A 3 16.96 -13.88 -4.45
C LYS A 3 17.24 -13.01 -3.22
N VAL A 4 18.30 -12.20 -3.28
CA VAL A 4 18.53 -11.12 -2.32
C VAL A 4 17.83 -9.87 -2.84
N LYS A 5 16.89 -9.31 -2.06
CA LYS A 5 16.34 -7.98 -2.33
C LYS A 5 17.25 -6.92 -1.71
N LEU A 6 17.99 -6.17 -2.53
CA LEU A 6 18.57 -4.91 -2.07
C LEU A 6 17.49 -3.83 -2.08
N LYS A 7 17.44 -3.04 -1.00
CA LYS A 7 16.59 -1.85 -0.89
C LYS A 7 17.52 -0.63 -0.88
N VAL A 8 17.68 0.04 -2.01
CA VAL A 8 18.46 1.28 -2.06
C VAL A 8 17.66 2.37 -1.34
N ILE A 9 18.29 3.02 -0.37
CA ILE A 9 17.77 4.20 0.31
C ILE A 9 18.66 5.36 -0.10
N ILE A 10 18.10 6.34 -0.82
CA ILE A 10 18.81 7.56 -1.19
C ILE A 10 18.78 8.49 0.04
N SER A 11 19.82 8.41 0.87
CA SER A 11 20.00 9.28 2.03
C SER A 11 20.62 10.61 1.60
N SER A 12 19.79 11.61 1.31
CA SER A 12 20.24 12.99 1.05
C SER A 12 20.68 13.68 2.35
N LEU A 13 21.93 14.15 2.42
CA LEU A 13 22.39 15.01 3.53
C LEU A 13 23.29 16.16 3.02
N LEU A 14 22.69 17.34 2.89
CA LEU A 14 23.12 18.66 3.39
C LEU A 14 24.58 18.80 3.93
N ILE A 15 25.32 19.91 3.74
CA ILE A 15 24.93 21.33 3.64
C ILE A 15 25.89 22.09 2.68
N GLY A 16 25.42 23.11 1.94
CA GLY A 16 26.29 24.06 1.21
C GLY A 16 25.55 25.17 0.43
N THR A 17 25.25 26.28 1.11
CA THR A 17 24.79 27.61 0.63
C THR A 17 25.15 28.03 -0.82
N VAL A 18 24.37 28.80 -1.60
CA VAL A 18 23.25 29.73 -1.27
C VAL A 18 22.40 30.08 -2.54
N LEU A 19 21.15 30.58 -2.38
CA LEU A 19 20.21 31.28 -3.33
C LEU A 19 20.37 31.05 -4.86
N LEU A 20 19.33 30.78 -5.67
CA LEU A 20 18.03 31.50 -5.73
C LEU A 20 17.01 30.79 -6.68
N GLY A 21 15.71 30.80 -6.32
CA GLY A 21 14.60 30.85 -7.29
C GLY A 21 14.02 29.55 -7.90
N GLY A 22 12.69 29.36 -7.74
CA GLY A 22 11.83 28.84 -8.82
C GLY A 22 11.37 27.37 -8.79
N ASN A 23 10.15 27.15 -8.28
CA ASN A 23 9.18 26.09 -8.62
C ASN A 23 9.54 24.60 -8.48
N SER A 24 8.66 23.88 -7.78
CA SER A 24 8.65 22.43 -7.58
C SER A 24 7.91 21.67 -8.69
N LEU A 25 8.38 20.46 -9.04
CA LEU A 25 7.61 19.43 -9.76
C LEU A 25 7.73 18.07 -9.04
N PRO A 26 6.76 17.14 -9.22
CA PRO A 26 6.56 16.01 -8.30
C PRO A 26 7.41 14.78 -8.62
N ILE A 27 7.67 13.97 -7.59
CA ILE A 27 8.26 12.63 -7.69
C ILE A 27 7.20 11.66 -8.23
N LEU A 28 7.48 11.01 -9.36
CA LEU A 28 6.73 9.86 -9.85
C LEU A 28 7.54 8.58 -9.57
N ASN A 29 6.90 7.57 -8.99
CA ASN A 29 7.49 6.25 -8.79
C ASN A 29 6.94 5.27 -9.83
N GLU A 30 7.79 4.71 -10.68
CA GLU A 30 7.46 3.51 -11.47
C GLU A 30 8.52 2.43 -11.23
N GLU A 31 8.08 1.17 -11.05
CA GLU A 31 8.96 0.03 -10.82
C GLU A 31 9.22 -0.71 -12.14
N ILE A 32 10.49 -0.85 -12.53
CA ILE A 32 10.91 -1.72 -13.64
C ILE A 32 11.63 -2.95 -13.07
N THR A 33 11.22 -4.14 -13.50
CA THR A 33 11.81 -5.43 -13.10
C THR A 33 12.32 -6.18 -14.33
N VAL A 34 13.57 -6.65 -14.27
CA VAL A 34 14.15 -7.56 -15.26
C VAL A 34 14.86 -8.70 -14.51
N GLU A 35 14.69 -9.93 -14.98
CA GLU A 35 15.40 -11.10 -14.44
C GLU A 35 16.51 -11.55 -15.38
N ALA A 36 17.61 -12.05 -14.83
CA ALA A 36 18.68 -12.71 -15.57
C ALA A 36 19.07 -14.01 -14.87
N SER A 37 19.39 -15.05 -15.64
CA SER A 37 19.66 -16.40 -15.13
C SER A 37 20.76 -17.08 -15.95
N GLY A 38 21.73 -17.69 -15.27
CA GLY A 38 22.76 -18.51 -15.89
C GLY A 38 24.09 -18.44 -15.15
N THR A 39 24.75 -19.59 -14.98
CA THR A 39 26.07 -19.73 -14.34
C THR A 39 26.83 -20.86 -15.00
N ASN A 40 28.14 -20.68 -15.24
CA ASN A 40 29.18 -21.60 -14.75
C ASN A 40 30.60 -21.04 -14.97
N LYS A 41 31.59 -21.76 -14.43
CA LYS A 41 33.04 -21.49 -14.30
C LYS A 41 33.80 -22.76 -14.75
N SER A 42 35.11 -22.80 -15.08
CA SER A 42 36.15 -21.78 -15.40
C SER A 42 37.50 -22.48 -15.72
N GLN A 43 38.50 -21.71 -16.22
CA GLN A 43 39.96 -21.99 -16.27
C GLN A 43 40.46 -22.93 -17.40
N TYR A 44 41.56 -22.70 -18.16
CA TYR A 44 42.82 -21.89 -18.08
C TYR A 44 44.06 -22.71 -17.63
N PHE A 45 45.31 -22.43 -18.06
CA PHE A 45 45.87 -21.29 -18.83
C PHE A 45 46.32 -21.68 -20.27
N LYS A 46 47.55 -21.53 -20.83
CA LYS A 46 48.90 -21.02 -20.43
C LYS A 46 49.71 -20.58 -21.68
N ASP A 47 50.84 -19.88 -21.48
CA ASP A 47 51.86 -19.37 -22.42
C ASP A 47 51.40 -18.33 -23.47
N GLY A 48 52.11 -17.18 -23.56
CA GLY A 48 51.50 -15.94 -24.04
C GLY A 48 52.37 -14.99 -24.88
N ARG A 49 51.74 -14.44 -25.91
CA ARG A 49 51.98 -13.19 -26.66
C ARG A 49 50.62 -12.65 -27.12
N ALA A 50 50.46 -11.35 -27.39
CA ALA A 50 49.14 -10.70 -27.56
C ALA A 50 49.08 -9.66 -28.69
N TYR A 51 47.90 -9.52 -29.33
CA TYR A 51 47.57 -8.63 -30.45
C TYR A 51 46.00 -8.34 -30.48
N ALA A 52 45.49 -7.18 -30.98
CA ALA A 52 44.18 -6.56 -30.56
C ALA A 52 43.02 -6.10 -31.54
N GLN A 53 43.14 -5.72 -32.83
CA GLN A 53 42.03 -5.35 -33.79
C GLN A 53 42.17 -5.97 -35.23
N TRP A 54 41.17 -6.29 -36.06
CA TRP A 54 39.69 -6.38 -35.97
C TRP A 54 39.16 -7.39 -37.05
N GLY A 55 37.99 -7.16 -37.69
CA GLY A 55 37.29 -8.08 -38.64
C GLY A 55 36.25 -8.97 -37.92
N VAL A 56 34.99 -9.03 -38.38
CA VAL A 56 33.79 -9.42 -37.56
C VAL A 56 32.68 -10.09 -38.41
N THR A 57 31.75 -10.93 -37.92
CA THR A 57 31.30 -11.19 -36.52
C THR A 57 31.16 -12.65 -35.99
N THR A 58 31.11 -13.73 -36.82
CA THR A 58 30.51 -15.08 -36.51
C THR A 58 30.69 -15.53 -35.06
N ILE A 59 29.69 -16.25 -34.58
CA ILE A 59 29.78 -17.73 -34.48
C ILE A 59 28.64 -18.28 -35.41
N ASP A 60 28.30 -19.56 -35.61
CA ASP A 60 28.43 -20.78 -34.79
C ASP A 60 29.05 -21.97 -35.56
N LEU A 61 29.53 -22.95 -34.80
CA LEU A 61 29.86 -24.33 -35.21
C LEU A 61 28.62 -25.22 -34.89
N GLU A 62 28.51 -26.53 -35.17
CA GLU A 62 29.46 -27.64 -35.04
C GLU A 62 29.11 -28.84 -35.95
N SER A 63 30.08 -29.76 -36.09
CA SER A 63 30.00 -31.08 -36.72
C SER A 63 29.88 -31.16 -38.25
N THR A 64 30.34 -32.30 -38.78
CA THR A 64 30.66 -32.57 -40.18
C THR A 64 29.52 -33.26 -40.94
N ASP A 65 28.29 -32.75 -40.80
CA ASP A 65 27.06 -33.40 -41.29
C ASP A 65 26.28 -32.55 -42.34
N GLY A 66 26.70 -31.30 -42.58
CA GLY A 66 26.53 -30.64 -43.88
C GLY A 66 25.26 -29.81 -44.17
N TYR A 67 24.72 -29.04 -43.22
CA TYR A 67 23.73 -27.98 -43.52
C TYR A 67 23.76 -26.81 -42.51
N PHE A 68 24.31 -25.63 -42.89
CA PHE A 68 23.75 -24.27 -42.65
C PHE A 68 24.70 -23.11 -43.04
N TYR A 69 24.13 -22.04 -43.62
CA TYR A 69 24.62 -20.64 -43.77
C TYR A 69 23.37 -19.78 -44.11
N PRO A 70 23.26 -18.45 -43.86
CA PRO A 70 24.25 -17.38 -44.11
C PRO A 70 24.24 -16.29 -43.01
N ALA A 71 24.49 -14.99 -43.28
CA ALA A 71 25.84 -14.40 -43.43
C ALA A 71 25.86 -12.99 -42.81
N GLY A 72 27.02 -12.56 -42.29
CA GLY A 72 27.23 -11.27 -41.59
C GLY A 72 28.39 -11.31 -40.58
N THR A 73 29.54 -11.92 -40.94
CA THR A 73 30.21 -12.93 -40.09
C THR A 73 31.77 -13.05 -40.21
N ILE A 74 32.42 -13.97 -39.46
CA ILE A 74 33.85 -14.17 -38.99
C ILE A 74 34.21 -13.78 -37.51
N VAL A 75 34.74 -14.72 -36.70
CA VAL A 75 35.01 -14.61 -35.22
C VAL A 75 36.32 -13.83 -34.96
N ALA A 76 36.43 -13.04 -33.89
CA ALA A 76 37.53 -12.06 -33.74
C ALA A 76 38.81 -12.52 -32.97
N ARG A 77 40.03 -12.33 -33.53
CA ARG A 77 41.31 -12.08 -32.77
C ARG A 77 42.61 -11.57 -33.50
N ALA A 78 42.55 -10.54 -34.34
CA ALA A 78 43.08 -9.18 -34.01
C ALA A 78 44.61 -8.81 -33.76
N SER A 79 45.07 -7.57 -34.13
CA SER A 79 46.38 -6.83 -33.89
C SER A 79 46.15 -5.29 -33.74
N ARG A 80 46.79 -4.40 -32.93
CA ARG A 80 48.05 -4.31 -32.14
C ARG A 80 48.06 -3.00 -31.27
N ASN A 81 48.98 -2.83 -30.30
CA ASN A 81 49.23 -1.64 -29.42
C ASN A 81 48.12 -1.28 -28.38
N VAL A 82 48.35 -0.61 -27.24
CA VAL A 82 49.55 0.09 -26.68
C VAL A 82 49.87 -0.37 -25.23
N SER A 83 50.91 0.20 -24.60
CA SER A 83 51.46 -0.13 -23.27
C SER A 83 50.62 0.26 -22.05
N ASN A 84 50.90 -0.39 -20.90
CA ASN A 84 50.46 -0.08 -19.53
C ASN A 84 49.01 -0.46 -19.13
N ALA A 85 48.77 -1.76 -18.91
CA ALA A 85 47.61 -2.25 -18.14
C ALA A 85 48.05 -3.37 -17.16
N GLN A 86 47.50 -3.38 -15.95
CA GLN A 86 47.81 -4.38 -14.92
C GLN A 86 46.66 -5.40 -14.70
N SER A 87 47.00 -6.54 -14.10
CA SER A 87 46.06 -7.62 -13.81
C SER A 87 44.93 -7.19 -12.86
N GLY A 88 43.73 -7.76 -13.04
CA GLY A 88 42.56 -7.51 -12.19
C GLY A 88 41.58 -6.43 -12.69
N SER A 89 41.98 -5.61 -13.68
CA SER A 89 41.08 -4.62 -14.29
C SER A 89 40.14 -5.27 -15.31
N PHE A 90 38.83 -5.04 -15.18
CA PHE A 90 37.84 -5.32 -16.22
C PHE A 90 37.00 -4.08 -16.52
N PHE A 91 36.78 -3.81 -17.81
CA PHE A 91 35.97 -2.69 -18.28
C PHE A 91 34.56 -3.17 -18.67
N LEU A 92 33.53 -2.47 -18.20
CA LEU A 92 32.14 -2.68 -18.59
C LEU A 92 31.60 -1.39 -19.20
N SER A 93 31.58 -1.33 -20.52
CA SER A 93 30.95 -0.23 -21.26
C SER A 93 29.47 -0.53 -21.49
N PHE A 94 28.58 0.31 -20.95
CA PHE A 94 27.16 0.30 -21.30
C PHE A 94 26.74 1.70 -21.75
N THR A 95 26.19 1.80 -22.96
CA THR A 95 25.63 3.04 -23.49
C THR A 95 24.20 3.23 -23.01
N VAL A 96 24.03 4.11 -22.04
CA VAL A 96 22.76 4.84 -21.82
C VAL A 96 23.05 6.32 -22.08
N SER A 97 22.08 7.05 -22.61
CA SER A 97 22.22 8.41 -23.16
C SER A 97 23.08 9.38 -22.32
N ALA A 98 24.30 9.62 -22.82
CA ALA A 98 25.17 10.76 -22.52
C ALA A 98 25.28 11.22 -21.05
N PHE A 99 26.14 10.58 -20.25
CA PHE A 99 27.19 11.20 -19.41
C PHE A 99 28.02 10.09 -18.71
N PHE A 100 29.30 10.34 -18.42
CA PHE A 100 30.19 9.39 -17.73
C PHE A 100 30.41 9.80 -16.27
N PHE A 101 30.35 8.82 -15.35
CA PHE A 101 30.82 8.93 -13.97
C PHE A 101 31.60 7.68 -13.58
N ILE A 102 32.65 7.86 -12.77
CA ILE A 102 33.50 6.78 -12.23
C ILE A 102 33.46 6.88 -10.70
N GLY A 103 33.26 5.74 -10.03
CA GLY A 103 33.31 5.63 -8.57
C GLY A 103 33.75 4.22 -8.18
N THR A 104 34.60 4.13 -7.16
CA THR A 104 35.22 2.88 -6.68
C THR A 104 34.70 2.50 -5.30
N GLY A 105 34.79 1.21 -4.96
CA GLY A 105 34.42 0.69 -3.65
C GLY A 105 35.02 -0.70 -3.41
N GLU A 106 35.43 -0.97 -2.18
CA GLU A 106 36.13 -2.20 -1.78
C GLU A 106 35.16 -3.26 -1.20
N VAL A 107 35.62 -4.51 -1.11
CA VAL A 107 34.92 -5.61 -0.44
C VAL A 107 35.82 -6.16 0.69
N PRO A 108 35.34 -6.27 1.94
CA PRO A 108 36.17 -6.71 3.07
C PRO A 108 36.75 -8.13 2.94
N GLU A 109 37.88 -8.35 3.62
CA GLU A 109 38.74 -9.54 3.56
C GLU A 109 38.04 -10.90 3.80
N GLN A 110 36.88 -10.91 4.45
CA GLN A 110 36.11 -12.12 4.79
C GLN A 110 35.60 -12.96 3.60
N TYR A 111 35.94 -12.59 2.36
CA TYR A 111 35.70 -13.37 1.14
C TYR A 111 36.97 -13.69 0.34
N VAL A 112 38.16 -13.45 0.91
CA VAL A 112 39.46 -13.77 0.31
C VAL A 112 40.07 -14.99 0.99
N SER A 113 40.32 -16.05 0.23
CA SER A 113 41.12 -17.20 0.67
C SER A 113 42.26 -17.44 -0.33
N VAL A 114 43.47 -17.05 0.05
CA VAL A 114 44.69 -17.31 -0.73
C VAL A 114 45.21 -18.71 -0.39
N THR A 115 45.81 -19.38 -1.37
CA THR A 115 46.71 -20.52 -1.12
C THR A 115 47.91 -20.33 -2.03
N GLU A 116 49.07 -20.08 -1.44
CA GLU A 116 50.28 -19.74 -2.18
C GLU A 116 50.86 -20.95 -2.92
N SER A 117 51.64 -20.69 -3.97
CA SER A 117 52.52 -21.68 -4.59
C SER A 117 53.91 -21.08 -4.70
N LYS A 118 54.82 -21.50 -3.81
CA LYS A 118 56.22 -21.05 -3.83
C LYS A 118 56.91 -21.54 -5.10
N ILE A 119 57.63 -20.64 -5.76
CA ILE A 119 58.65 -20.99 -6.76
C ILE A 119 59.97 -21.23 -6.00
N VAL A 120 60.69 -22.29 -6.38
CA VAL A 120 62.06 -22.59 -5.92
C VAL A 120 62.92 -22.75 -7.17
N ASN A 121 64.15 -22.21 -7.16
CA ASN A 121 64.99 -22.08 -8.35
C ASN A 121 66.35 -22.80 -8.18
N ALA A 122 66.62 -23.72 -9.12
CA ALA A 122 67.91 -24.20 -9.66
C ALA A 122 69.22 -24.27 -8.83
N GLN A 123 69.86 -25.45 -8.88
CA GLN A 123 71.29 -25.69 -9.20
C GLN A 123 71.36 -26.93 -10.13
N LYS A 124 72.14 -26.97 -11.23
CA LYS A 124 73.59 -27.28 -11.36
C LYS A 124 73.91 -28.75 -10.97
N ASP A 125 74.70 -29.55 -11.72
CA ASP A 125 75.97 -29.26 -12.43
C ASP A 125 76.22 -30.04 -13.75
N ASP A 126 77.42 -29.83 -14.33
CA ASP A 126 78.20 -30.58 -15.36
C ASP A 126 77.71 -30.71 -16.83
N VAL A 127 78.25 -29.97 -17.82
CA VAL A 127 79.61 -30.07 -18.44
C VAL A 127 79.78 -31.41 -19.20
N ARG A 128 79.96 -31.50 -20.54
CA ARG A 128 80.76 -30.67 -21.48
C ARG A 128 80.37 -30.88 -22.96
N LEU A 129 80.76 -29.96 -23.85
CA LEU A 129 80.79 -30.17 -25.31
C LEU A 129 82.20 -30.58 -25.78
N VAL A 130 82.30 -31.31 -26.90
CA VAL A 130 83.54 -31.49 -27.67
C VAL A 130 83.23 -31.34 -29.18
N ASN A 131 83.83 -30.32 -29.81
CA ASN A 131 83.81 -30.16 -31.27
C ASN A 131 84.98 -30.95 -31.89
N ASN A 132 84.85 -31.38 -33.16
CA ASN A 132 85.94 -31.99 -33.92
C ASN A 132 86.02 -31.42 -35.36
N PRO A 133 87.13 -30.75 -35.75
CA PRO A 133 87.33 -30.26 -37.11
C PRO A 133 88.62 -30.75 -37.82
N ILE A 134 88.51 -30.97 -39.14
CA ILE A 134 89.56 -30.95 -40.19
C ILE A 134 90.34 -32.26 -40.48
N ALA A 135 90.64 -32.46 -41.77
CA ALA A 135 91.30 -33.59 -42.46
C ALA A 135 92.78 -33.24 -42.82
N PRO A 136 93.50 -33.78 -43.85
CA PRO A 136 93.29 -34.94 -44.74
C PRO A 136 94.56 -35.84 -44.94
N GLY A 137 94.51 -36.85 -45.82
CA GLY A 137 95.71 -37.43 -46.49
C GLY A 137 95.88 -38.96 -46.47
N ALA A 138 96.45 -39.54 -47.55
CA ALA A 138 96.87 -40.94 -47.69
C ALA A 138 98.42 -41.05 -47.64
N ILE A 139 99.14 -42.19 -47.69
CA ILE A 139 98.97 -43.58 -48.21
C ILE A 139 99.91 -44.55 -47.38
N HIS A 140 100.17 -45.85 -47.61
CA HIS A 140 99.87 -46.75 -48.74
C HIS A 140 99.52 -48.23 -48.39
N ASN A 141 100.51 -49.08 -48.04
CA ASN A 141 100.46 -50.56 -47.99
C ASN A 141 101.82 -51.12 -47.45
N PRO A 142 102.01 -52.42 -47.10
CA PRO A 142 101.10 -53.57 -47.28
C PRO A 142 100.84 -54.49 -46.04
N LEU A 143 99.78 -55.30 -46.16
CA LEU A 143 99.52 -56.65 -45.57
C LEU A 143 99.66 -56.92 -44.05
N GLN A 144 98.49 -56.95 -43.36
CA GLN A 144 98.14 -57.70 -42.13
C GLN A 144 98.91 -57.36 -40.82
N PRO A 145 98.32 -57.52 -39.61
CA PRO A 145 97.18 -58.38 -39.23
C PRO A 145 95.84 -57.63 -39.01
N ALA A 146 94.84 -58.34 -38.49
CA ALA A 146 93.52 -57.79 -38.15
C ALA A 146 93.63 -56.71 -37.05
N LYS A 147 93.01 -55.54 -37.28
CA LYS A 147 92.79 -54.52 -36.24
C LYS A 147 91.69 -54.98 -35.27
N PRO A 148 91.65 -54.43 -34.03
CA PRO A 148 90.55 -54.67 -33.11
C PRO A 148 89.23 -54.22 -33.74
N VAL A 149 88.18 -55.04 -33.58
CA VAL A 149 86.81 -54.58 -33.81
C VAL A 149 86.51 -53.55 -32.73
N VAL A 150 86.35 -52.28 -33.13
CA VAL A 150 85.68 -51.29 -32.28
C VAL A 150 84.21 -51.71 -32.27
N GLU A 151 83.75 -52.23 -31.14
CA GLU A 151 82.36 -52.67 -30.99
C GLU A 151 81.44 -51.45 -31.05
N LEU A 152 80.74 -51.30 -32.17
CA LEU A 152 79.85 -50.18 -32.43
C LEU A 152 78.55 -50.38 -31.67
N ASP A 153 78.13 -49.36 -30.90
CA ASP A 153 76.89 -49.44 -30.13
C ASP A 153 75.69 -49.32 -31.07
N THR A 154 75.16 -50.47 -31.45
CA THR A 154 73.93 -50.65 -32.22
C THR A 154 72.70 -50.87 -31.32
N SER A 155 72.84 -50.85 -29.99
CA SER A 155 71.76 -51.21 -29.06
C SER A 155 70.55 -50.27 -29.18
N ALA A 156 70.78 -48.96 -29.23
CA ALA A 156 69.74 -47.96 -29.39
C ALA A 156 69.03 -48.03 -30.75
N LEU A 157 69.78 -48.31 -31.83
CA LEU A 157 69.20 -48.52 -33.17
C LEU A 157 68.38 -49.82 -33.21
N THR A 158 68.89 -50.90 -32.64
CA THR A 158 68.20 -52.20 -32.53
C THR A 158 66.91 -52.10 -31.71
N ALA A 159 66.93 -51.35 -30.60
CA ALA A 159 65.73 -51.06 -29.82
C ALA A 159 64.68 -50.30 -30.65
N SER A 160 65.09 -49.27 -31.41
CA SER A 160 64.20 -48.53 -32.32
C SER A 160 63.66 -49.39 -33.47
N ILE A 161 64.46 -50.34 -33.99
CA ILE A 161 64.01 -51.33 -34.99
C ILE A 161 62.92 -52.23 -34.40
N ASN A 162 63.13 -52.77 -33.20
CA ASN A 162 62.14 -53.61 -32.50
C ASN A 162 60.84 -52.84 -32.19
N GLU A 163 60.94 -51.56 -31.85
CA GLU A 163 59.79 -50.67 -31.60
C GLU A 163 59.00 -50.38 -32.87
N ALA A 164 59.67 -50.07 -33.99
CA ALA A 164 59.03 -49.91 -35.29
C ALA A 164 58.43 -51.23 -35.83
N GLU A 165 59.06 -52.38 -35.55
CA GLU A 165 58.47 -53.70 -35.82
C GLU A 165 57.22 -53.98 -34.97
N ALA A 166 57.18 -53.52 -33.70
CA ALA A 166 56.02 -53.66 -32.84
C ALA A 166 54.84 -52.81 -33.31
N ILE A 167 55.11 -51.58 -33.80
CA ILE A 167 54.10 -50.71 -34.44
C ILE A 167 53.47 -51.42 -35.64
N LYS A 168 54.26 -52.10 -36.48
CA LYS A 168 53.76 -52.90 -37.61
C LYS A 168 52.95 -54.16 -37.22
N LYS A 169 52.84 -54.47 -35.92
CA LYS A 169 52.13 -55.63 -35.36
C LYS A 169 50.99 -55.26 -34.41
N ASN A 170 50.79 -53.97 -34.09
CA ASN A 170 49.89 -53.53 -33.02
C ASN A 170 48.39 -53.47 -33.38
N GLY A 171 48.03 -53.67 -34.65
CA GLY A 171 46.64 -53.67 -35.13
C GLY A 171 46.03 -52.28 -35.36
N VAL A 172 46.77 -51.20 -35.13
CA VAL A 172 46.36 -49.83 -35.46
C VAL A 172 46.67 -49.57 -36.95
N SER A 173 45.72 -48.96 -37.66
CA SER A 173 45.96 -48.51 -39.03
C SER A 173 46.56 -47.10 -39.02
N TYR A 174 47.65 -46.92 -39.77
CA TYR A 174 48.36 -45.65 -39.89
C TYR A 174 48.33 -45.16 -41.34
N THR A 175 48.53 -43.86 -41.56
CA THR A 175 48.52 -43.29 -42.93
C THR A 175 49.59 -43.93 -43.82
N SER A 176 49.30 -43.98 -45.13
CA SER A 176 50.24 -44.44 -46.17
C SER A 176 51.61 -43.76 -46.05
N ASP A 177 51.58 -42.47 -45.78
CA ASP A 177 52.74 -41.59 -45.86
C ASP A 177 53.64 -41.79 -44.63
N SER A 178 53.07 -41.84 -43.43
CA SER A 178 53.85 -42.17 -42.23
C SER A 178 54.37 -43.61 -42.25
N MET A 179 53.59 -44.57 -42.79
CA MET A 179 54.06 -45.95 -42.99
C MET A 179 55.18 -46.06 -44.03
N SER A 180 55.14 -45.24 -45.09
CA SER A 180 56.20 -45.18 -46.10
C SER A 180 57.51 -44.67 -45.50
N LEU A 181 57.44 -43.62 -44.68
CA LEU A 181 58.58 -43.09 -43.92
C LEU A 181 59.13 -44.10 -42.91
N LEU A 182 58.26 -44.79 -42.15
CA LEU A 182 58.67 -45.82 -41.19
C LEU A 182 59.37 -47.01 -41.86
N ASN A 183 58.83 -47.51 -42.98
CA ASN A 183 59.46 -48.59 -43.74
C ASN A 183 60.80 -48.16 -44.33
N SER A 184 60.91 -46.94 -44.86
CA SER A 184 62.16 -46.39 -45.40
C SER A 184 63.25 -46.27 -44.33
N ALA A 185 62.87 -45.78 -43.14
CA ALA A 185 63.78 -45.67 -42.00
C ALA A 185 64.18 -47.05 -41.41
N LEU A 186 63.25 -48.02 -41.40
CA LEU A 186 63.55 -49.41 -41.04
C LEU A 186 64.56 -50.03 -42.01
N THR A 187 64.37 -49.88 -43.33
CA THR A 187 65.33 -50.36 -44.34
C THR A 187 66.71 -49.73 -44.14
N ASN A 188 66.80 -48.43 -43.87
CA ASN A 188 68.07 -47.79 -43.53
C ASN A 188 68.67 -48.38 -42.23
N GLY A 189 67.84 -48.59 -41.19
CA GLY A 189 68.24 -49.20 -39.93
C GLY A 189 68.85 -50.60 -40.10
N TYR A 190 68.17 -51.53 -40.79
CA TYR A 190 68.71 -52.87 -41.05
C TYR A 190 69.98 -52.83 -41.92
N ASN A 191 70.02 -51.95 -42.94
CA ASN A 191 71.21 -51.81 -43.79
C ASN A 191 72.43 -51.30 -43.00
N VAL A 192 72.22 -50.40 -42.02
CA VAL A 192 73.28 -49.87 -41.17
C VAL A 192 73.72 -50.89 -40.11
N VAL A 193 72.80 -51.62 -39.47
CA VAL A 193 73.15 -52.71 -38.53
C VAL A 193 73.85 -53.88 -39.25
N GLY A 194 73.46 -54.18 -40.48
CA GLY A 194 74.03 -55.25 -41.30
C GLY A 194 75.33 -54.89 -42.04
N ASN A 195 75.80 -53.64 -41.98
CA ASN A 195 77.01 -53.19 -42.69
C ASN A 195 78.24 -53.24 -41.77
N PRO A 196 79.18 -54.19 -41.95
CA PRO A 196 80.39 -54.28 -41.12
C PRO A 196 81.40 -53.13 -41.34
N ASN A 197 81.15 -52.23 -42.29
CA ASN A 197 81.97 -51.05 -42.58
C ASN A 197 81.27 -49.72 -42.23
N THR A 198 80.24 -49.75 -41.37
CA THR A 198 79.58 -48.53 -40.88
C THR A 198 80.38 -47.84 -39.76
N ASP A 199 80.02 -46.60 -39.43
CA ASP A 199 80.54 -45.86 -38.27
C ASP A 199 79.42 -45.47 -37.28
N GLN A 200 79.80 -45.04 -36.07
CA GLN A 200 78.85 -44.67 -35.01
C GLN A 200 78.03 -43.42 -35.33
N GLY A 201 78.54 -42.47 -36.11
CA GLY A 201 77.79 -41.31 -36.61
C GLY A 201 76.69 -41.73 -37.59
N THR A 202 76.98 -42.68 -38.48
CA THR A 202 75.97 -43.31 -39.35
C THR A 202 74.93 -44.09 -38.55
N ILE A 203 75.32 -44.88 -37.54
CA ILE A 203 74.39 -45.59 -36.63
C ILE A 203 73.48 -44.60 -35.89
N ASN A 204 74.05 -43.54 -35.30
CA ASN A 204 73.30 -42.52 -34.58
C ASN A 204 72.33 -41.77 -35.51
N SER A 205 72.74 -41.49 -36.75
CA SER A 205 71.90 -40.84 -37.77
C SER A 205 70.73 -41.74 -38.20
N ALA A 206 70.98 -43.02 -38.44
CA ALA A 206 69.93 -44.00 -38.76
C ALA A 206 68.93 -44.16 -37.59
N ASN A 207 69.43 -44.20 -36.35
CA ASN A 207 68.59 -44.24 -35.15
C ASN A 207 67.73 -42.98 -35.01
N GLN A 208 68.29 -41.80 -35.28
CA GLN A 208 67.53 -40.54 -35.25
C GLN A 208 66.46 -40.49 -36.35
N GLN A 209 66.77 -40.94 -37.57
CA GLN A 209 65.78 -41.05 -38.65
C GLN A 209 64.64 -42.01 -38.28
N LEU A 210 64.96 -43.17 -37.71
CA LEU A 210 63.97 -44.15 -37.28
C LEU A 210 63.12 -43.65 -36.11
N ARG A 211 63.73 -42.99 -35.13
CA ARG A 211 63.00 -42.30 -34.03
C ARG A 211 62.09 -41.19 -34.55
N ASN A 212 62.52 -40.41 -35.52
CA ASN A 212 61.69 -39.38 -36.15
C ASN A 212 60.52 -40.00 -36.94
N ALA A 213 60.73 -41.14 -37.61
CA ALA A 213 59.66 -41.85 -38.30
C ALA A 213 58.66 -42.49 -37.33
N ILE A 214 59.12 -43.09 -36.22
CA ILE A 214 58.26 -43.59 -35.12
C ILE A 214 57.42 -42.46 -34.52
N ASN A 215 58.05 -41.33 -34.16
CA ASN A 215 57.36 -40.17 -33.60
C ASN A 215 56.46 -39.44 -34.62
N GLY A 216 56.71 -39.63 -35.91
CA GLY A 216 55.93 -39.11 -37.03
C GLY A 216 54.80 -40.04 -37.49
N MET A 217 54.48 -41.10 -36.75
CA MET A 217 53.37 -41.98 -37.06
C MET A 217 52.02 -41.28 -36.84
N VAL A 218 51.24 -41.18 -37.92
CA VAL A 218 49.89 -40.60 -37.90
C VAL A 218 48.89 -41.73 -38.05
N GLU A 219 48.01 -41.89 -37.05
CA GLU A 219 46.89 -42.83 -37.14
C GLU A 219 46.00 -42.47 -38.33
N ALA A 220 45.58 -43.48 -39.10
CA ALA A 220 44.66 -43.25 -40.20
C ALA A 220 43.31 -42.76 -39.64
N PRO A 221 42.64 -41.80 -40.29
CA PRO A 221 41.22 -41.55 -40.02
C PRO A 221 40.45 -42.86 -40.11
N ALA A 222 39.49 -43.08 -39.20
CA ALA A 222 38.77 -44.33 -39.09
C ALA A 222 37.78 -44.53 -40.27
N GLU A 223 38.29 -44.93 -41.43
CA GLU A 223 37.46 -45.40 -42.55
C GLU A 223 36.71 -46.66 -42.11
N THR A 224 35.39 -46.55 -42.03
CA THR A 224 34.51 -47.63 -41.61
C THR A 224 34.40 -48.66 -42.72
N THR A 225 35.16 -49.77 -42.62
CA THR A 225 35.09 -50.85 -43.61
C THR A 225 33.71 -51.53 -43.57
N ASP A 226 33.02 -51.54 -44.71
CA ASP A 226 31.67 -52.11 -44.80
C ASP A 226 31.75 -53.63 -44.95
N LYS A 227 31.35 -54.32 -43.89
CA LYS A 227 31.23 -55.78 -43.82
C LYS A 227 29.81 -56.28 -44.10
N SER A 228 28.87 -55.41 -44.49
CA SER A 228 27.44 -55.73 -44.64
C SER A 228 27.21 -56.87 -45.65
N ALA A 229 27.79 -56.78 -46.85
CA ALA A 229 27.67 -57.78 -47.90
C ALA A 229 28.27 -59.13 -47.49
N LEU A 230 29.48 -59.12 -46.91
CA LEU A 230 30.16 -60.30 -46.37
C LEU A 230 29.33 -60.98 -45.26
N GLY A 231 28.83 -60.20 -44.31
CA GLY A 231 28.00 -60.69 -43.20
C GLY A 231 26.65 -61.23 -43.65
N ALA A 232 26.01 -60.60 -44.63
CA ALA A 232 24.77 -61.09 -45.23
C ALA A 232 24.99 -62.45 -45.92
N LEU A 233 26.03 -62.58 -46.74
CA LEU A 233 26.39 -63.81 -47.44
C LEU A 233 26.80 -64.95 -46.48
N ILE A 234 27.51 -64.64 -45.39
CA ILE A 234 27.82 -65.61 -44.32
C ILE A 234 26.55 -66.08 -43.61
N ASN A 235 25.53 -65.24 -43.44
CA ASN A 235 24.26 -65.66 -42.86
C ASN A 235 23.42 -66.49 -43.85
N GLU A 236 23.38 -66.10 -45.13
CA GLU A 236 22.70 -66.82 -46.22
C GLU A 236 23.27 -68.24 -46.37
N SER A 237 24.59 -68.35 -46.53
CA SER A 237 25.30 -69.59 -46.81
C SER A 237 25.46 -70.53 -45.59
N ARG A 238 25.16 -70.05 -44.37
CA ARG A 238 25.06 -70.91 -43.17
C ARG A 238 24.01 -72.01 -43.32
N THR A 239 23.01 -71.81 -44.17
CA THR A 239 22.02 -72.85 -44.53
C THR A 239 22.68 -74.11 -45.12
N ALA A 240 23.72 -73.96 -45.95
CA ALA A 240 24.49 -75.08 -46.47
C ALA A 240 25.41 -75.69 -45.40
N MET A 241 26.12 -74.85 -44.62
CA MET A 241 26.97 -75.33 -43.52
C MET A 241 26.20 -76.21 -42.49
N ASN A 242 24.92 -75.91 -42.26
CA ASN A 242 24.05 -76.68 -41.37
C ASN A 242 23.51 -77.98 -41.99
N ASN A 243 23.70 -78.21 -43.30
CA ASN A 243 23.19 -79.39 -44.00
C ASN A 243 24.20 -79.91 -45.06
N PRO A 244 25.39 -80.39 -44.63
CA PRO A 244 26.44 -80.87 -45.54
C PRO A 244 25.98 -82.06 -46.41
N GLN A 245 25.09 -82.91 -45.89
CA GLN A 245 24.64 -84.14 -46.54
C GLN A 245 23.81 -83.91 -47.82
N ALA A 246 23.26 -82.71 -48.00
CA ALA A 246 22.51 -82.34 -49.20
C ALA A 246 23.39 -82.00 -50.41
N TYR A 247 24.71 -81.99 -50.26
CA TYR A 247 25.66 -81.56 -51.29
C TYR A 247 26.69 -82.65 -51.61
N THR A 248 27.35 -82.54 -52.76
CA THR A 248 28.50 -83.38 -53.08
C THR A 248 29.67 -82.99 -52.18
N GLN A 249 30.28 -83.97 -51.50
CA GLN A 249 31.37 -83.75 -50.53
C GLN A 249 32.49 -82.85 -51.10
N ALA A 250 32.88 -83.08 -52.36
CA ALA A 250 33.92 -82.32 -53.04
C ALA A 250 33.58 -80.84 -53.27
N THR A 251 32.31 -80.48 -53.53
CA THR A 251 31.91 -79.06 -53.62
C THR A 251 31.71 -78.45 -52.23
N PHE A 252 31.18 -79.23 -51.29
CA PHE A 252 30.97 -78.80 -49.91
C PHE A 252 32.28 -78.44 -49.20
N ASP A 253 33.32 -79.27 -49.27
CA ASP A 253 34.59 -79.02 -48.58
C ASP A 253 35.28 -77.74 -49.07
N LEU A 254 35.22 -77.47 -50.38
CA LEU A 254 35.75 -76.25 -50.99
C LEU A 254 34.94 -75.00 -50.59
N PHE A 255 33.63 -75.15 -50.37
CA PHE A 255 32.76 -74.11 -49.83
C PHE A 255 33.01 -73.88 -48.34
N ALA A 256 33.02 -74.93 -47.51
CA ALA A 256 33.19 -74.84 -46.06
C ALA A 256 34.55 -74.22 -45.67
N LYS A 257 35.62 -74.56 -46.40
CA LYS A 257 36.92 -73.91 -46.24
C LYS A 257 36.84 -72.40 -46.48
N GLN A 258 36.11 -71.97 -47.51
CA GLN A 258 35.97 -70.55 -47.83
C GLN A 258 34.99 -69.81 -46.89
N TYR A 259 33.93 -70.49 -46.41
CA TYR A 259 33.02 -69.97 -45.38
C TYR A 259 33.76 -69.67 -44.08
N ASN A 260 34.66 -70.56 -43.65
CA ASN A 260 35.46 -70.37 -42.45
C ASN A 260 36.48 -69.23 -42.62
N ASN A 261 37.14 -69.12 -43.78
CA ASN A 261 38.03 -68.01 -44.10
C ASN A 261 37.28 -66.66 -44.09
N ALA A 262 36.15 -66.58 -44.78
CA ALA A 262 35.27 -65.41 -44.79
C ALA A 262 34.78 -65.02 -43.39
N SER A 263 34.44 -66.01 -42.55
CA SER A 263 34.06 -65.79 -41.16
C SER A 263 35.21 -65.27 -40.30
N ALA A 264 36.46 -65.68 -40.55
CA ALA A 264 37.62 -65.13 -39.86
C ALA A 264 37.88 -63.65 -40.24
N ILE A 265 37.80 -63.32 -41.53
CA ILE A 265 37.97 -61.95 -42.05
C ILE A 265 36.85 -61.03 -41.55
N PHE A 266 35.59 -61.50 -41.54
CA PHE A 266 34.46 -60.75 -40.97
C PHE A 266 34.70 -60.38 -39.50
N ASN A 267 35.17 -61.34 -38.68
CA ASN A 267 35.42 -61.13 -37.25
C ASN A 267 36.74 -60.41 -36.92
N ASN A 268 37.68 -60.29 -37.87
CA ASN A 268 38.92 -59.53 -37.67
C ASN A 268 38.63 -58.01 -37.61
N PRO A 269 38.84 -57.31 -36.48
CA PRO A 269 38.57 -55.87 -36.39
C PRO A 269 39.50 -55.03 -37.28
N GLY A 270 40.70 -55.52 -37.62
CA GLY A 270 41.67 -54.84 -38.48
C GLY A 270 41.61 -55.26 -39.97
N ALA A 271 40.49 -55.83 -40.43
CA ALA A 271 40.33 -56.18 -41.85
C ALA A 271 40.06 -54.92 -42.70
N ASN A 272 40.89 -54.70 -43.72
CA ASN A 272 40.68 -53.66 -44.73
C ASN A 272 39.58 -54.06 -45.73
N GLN A 273 39.05 -53.08 -46.49
CA GLN A 273 37.95 -53.32 -47.42
C GLN A 273 38.29 -54.33 -48.52
N TYR A 274 39.52 -54.31 -49.05
CA TYR A 274 39.96 -55.22 -50.10
C TYR A 274 39.92 -56.69 -49.65
N ASP A 275 40.35 -57.00 -48.42
CA ASP A 275 40.23 -58.35 -47.86
C ASP A 275 38.78 -58.78 -47.63
N ILE A 276 37.91 -57.83 -47.24
CA ILE A 276 36.47 -58.05 -47.01
C ILE A 276 35.76 -58.37 -48.34
N ASP A 277 36.00 -57.58 -49.38
CA ASP A 277 35.39 -57.74 -50.71
C ASP A 277 35.88 -59.02 -51.41
N ASN A 278 37.17 -59.35 -51.28
CA ASN A 278 37.72 -60.62 -51.77
C ASN A 278 37.14 -61.82 -51.03
N ALA A 279 36.97 -61.73 -49.70
CA ALA A 279 36.34 -62.79 -48.91
C ALA A 279 34.88 -63.03 -49.32
N GLU A 280 34.14 -61.94 -49.55
CA GLU A 280 32.76 -61.93 -50.02
C GLU A 280 32.65 -62.57 -51.40
N SER A 281 33.43 -62.10 -52.37
CA SER A 281 33.41 -62.60 -53.75
C SER A 281 33.84 -64.07 -53.85
N ALA A 282 34.88 -64.48 -53.12
CA ALA A 282 35.33 -65.86 -53.10
C ALA A 282 34.34 -66.81 -52.43
N LEU A 283 33.70 -66.40 -51.33
CA LEU A 283 32.60 -67.15 -50.70
C LEU A 283 31.41 -67.27 -51.65
N ARG A 284 31.03 -66.16 -52.31
CA ARG A 284 29.89 -66.11 -53.24
C ARG A 284 30.10 -67.02 -54.44
N TYR A 285 31.33 -67.09 -54.97
CA TYR A 285 31.70 -68.02 -56.02
C TYR A 285 31.55 -69.49 -55.58
N ARG A 286 32.06 -69.86 -54.39
CA ARG A 286 31.97 -71.23 -53.89
C ARG A 286 30.54 -71.63 -53.52
N PHE A 287 29.77 -70.74 -52.91
CA PHE A 287 28.36 -70.98 -52.56
C PHE A 287 27.50 -71.21 -53.81
N LYS A 288 27.71 -70.45 -54.90
CA LYS A 288 27.09 -70.68 -56.22
C LYS A 288 27.60 -71.93 -56.96
N LYS A 289 28.59 -72.64 -56.42
CA LYS A 289 29.20 -73.86 -56.97
C LYS A 289 29.02 -75.08 -56.06
N LEU A 290 28.11 -75.00 -55.09
CA LEU A 290 27.60 -76.18 -54.40
C LEU A 290 26.73 -77.00 -55.35
N GLU A 291 27.05 -78.28 -55.50
CA GLU A 291 26.27 -79.25 -56.28
C GLU A 291 25.51 -80.16 -55.31
N LEU A 292 24.25 -80.48 -55.61
CA LEU A 292 23.43 -81.32 -54.76
C LEU A 292 23.85 -82.80 -54.86
N SER A 293 23.71 -83.55 -53.76
CA SER A 293 23.78 -85.01 -53.78
C SER A 293 22.54 -85.58 -54.53
N GLY A 294 22.75 -86.65 -55.31
CA GLY A 294 21.82 -87.07 -56.37
C GLY A 294 20.47 -87.63 -55.91
N GLU A 295 19.42 -87.20 -56.61
CA GLU A 295 18.06 -87.76 -56.74
C GLU A 295 17.50 -88.65 -55.60
N GLY A 296 16.72 -88.02 -54.72
CA GLY A 296 15.75 -88.69 -53.85
C GLY A 296 14.69 -87.71 -53.33
N PRO A 297 13.41 -88.09 -53.18
CA PRO A 297 12.34 -87.17 -52.76
C PRO A 297 12.39 -86.89 -51.26
N ILE A 298 13.28 -86.00 -50.83
CA ILE A 298 13.34 -85.52 -49.44
C ILE A 298 12.11 -84.65 -49.16
N ASN A 299 11.25 -85.10 -48.24
CA ASN A 299 10.16 -84.30 -47.67
C ASN A 299 10.75 -82.99 -47.10
N PRO A 300 10.40 -81.79 -47.62
CA PRO A 300 11.13 -80.57 -47.30
C PRO A 300 10.97 -80.21 -45.82
N VAL A 301 12.08 -80.24 -45.09
CA VAL A 301 12.14 -79.85 -43.67
C VAL A 301 11.93 -78.34 -43.58
N VAL A 302 10.69 -77.94 -43.29
CA VAL A 302 10.27 -76.53 -43.25
C VAL A 302 11.05 -75.77 -42.18
N ASN A 303 11.77 -74.73 -42.60
CA ASN A 303 12.68 -73.97 -41.77
C ASN A 303 11.92 -72.96 -40.89
N LYS A 304 11.86 -73.26 -39.60
CA LYS A 304 11.18 -72.45 -38.57
C LYS A 304 12.12 -71.56 -37.75
N ILE A 305 13.43 -71.49 -38.07
CA ILE A 305 14.43 -70.78 -37.27
C ILE A 305 14.11 -69.27 -37.17
N ALA A 306 13.70 -68.64 -38.28
CA ALA A 306 13.31 -67.23 -38.30
C ALA A 306 12.04 -66.98 -37.45
N LEU A 307 11.03 -67.84 -37.56
CA LEU A 307 9.81 -67.78 -36.76
C LEU A 307 10.11 -67.88 -35.25
N GLN A 308 10.98 -68.81 -34.85
CA GLN A 308 11.43 -68.99 -33.46
C GLN A 308 12.24 -67.79 -32.96
N ALA A 309 13.10 -67.20 -33.79
CA ALA A 309 13.83 -65.97 -33.46
C ALA A 309 12.87 -64.79 -33.25
N SER A 310 11.87 -64.61 -34.10
CA SER A 310 10.87 -63.54 -33.96
C SER A 310 9.92 -63.77 -32.78
N ILE A 311 9.57 -65.02 -32.44
CA ILE A 311 8.88 -65.36 -31.17
C ILE A 311 9.73 -65.00 -29.94
N LYS A 312 11.04 -65.28 -29.97
CA LYS A 312 11.99 -64.91 -28.91
C LYS A 312 12.11 -63.38 -28.77
N ALA A 313 12.21 -62.66 -29.88
CA ALA A 313 12.22 -61.19 -29.90
C ALA A 313 10.90 -60.60 -29.32
N ALA A 314 9.76 -61.19 -29.67
CA ALA A 314 8.46 -60.79 -29.14
C ALA A 314 8.37 -60.98 -27.61
N ASN A 315 8.85 -62.11 -27.08
CA ASN A 315 8.93 -62.31 -25.62
C ASN A 315 9.78 -61.22 -24.94
N ALA A 316 10.95 -60.88 -25.48
CA ALA A 316 11.83 -59.85 -24.93
C ALA A 316 11.21 -58.43 -24.95
N LYS A 317 10.45 -58.10 -26.01
CA LYS A 317 9.71 -56.84 -26.11
C LYS A 317 8.50 -56.80 -25.16
N LEU A 318 7.75 -57.91 -25.04
CA LEU A 318 6.59 -58.03 -24.14
C LEU A 318 7.00 -57.95 -22.65
N ALA A 319 8.18 -58.46 -22.28
CA ALA A 319 8.75 -58.24 -20.94
C ALA A 319 8.99 -56.75 -20.63
N ASN A 320 9.17 -55.91 -21.65
CA ASN A 320 9.30 -54.44 -21.55
C ASN A 320 7.99 -53.70 -21.89
N SER A 321 6.84 -54.39 -21.89
CA SER A 321 5.54 -53.87 -22.38
C SER A 321 5.11 -52.52 -21.79
N GLY A 322 5.49 -52.18 -20.56
CA GLY A 322 5.19 -50.88 -19.93
C GLY A 322 5.84 -49.65 -20.58
N LYS A 323 6.71 -49.83 -21.58
CA LYS A 323 7.30 -48.75 -22.42
C LYS A 323 6.48 -48.44 -23.69
N TYR A 324 5.48 -49.26 -24.01
CA TYR A 324 4.76 -49.24 -25.28
C TYR A 324 3.25 -49.04 -25.07
N THR A 325 2.53 -48.64 -26.11
CA THR A 325 1.07 -48.47 -26.04
C THR A 325 0.36 -49.81 -25.87
N VAL A 326 -0.73 -49.83 -25.10
CA VAL A 326 -1.53 -51.04 -24.85
C VAL A 326 -2.04 -51.66 -26.16
N GLU A 327 -2.39 -50.82 -27.13
CA GLU A 327 -2.83 -51.22 -28.47
C GLU A 327 -1.74 -51.98 -29.24
N SER A 328 -0.56 -51.39 -29.42
CA SER A 328 0.54 -52.04 -30.16
C SER A 328 1.03 -53.33 -29.47
N ILE A 329 1.04 -53.35 -28.13
CA ILE A 329 1.32 -54.55 -27.34
C ILE A 329 0.29 -55.66 -27.58
N ASN A 330 -1.00 -55.32 -27.75
CA ASN A 330 -2.02 -56.31 -28.08
C ASN A 330 -1.89 -56.84 -29.52
N VAL A 331 -1.49 -56.01 -30.49
CA VAL A 331 -1.15 -56.47 -31.85
C VAL A 331 0.02 -57.46 -31.84
N VAL A 332 1.08 -57.20 -31.05
CA VAL A 332 2.20 -58.14 -30.86
C VAL A 332 1.76 -59.44 -30.19
N LYS A 333 0.93 -59.40 -29.13
CA LYS A 333 0.40 -60.63 -28.49
C LYS A 333 -0.39 -61.50 -29.48
N THR A 334 -1.28 -60.90 -30.26
CA THR A 334 -2.10 -61.61 -31.26
C THR A 334 -1.23 -62.24 -32.35
N SER A 335 -0.28 -61.47 -32.90
CA SER A 335 0.62 -61.96 -33.96
C SER A 335 1.55 -63.06 -33.43
N LYS A 336 2.02 -62.94 -32.18
CA LYS A 336 2.82 -63.98 -31.50
C LYS A 336 2.03 -65.27 -31.31
N ALA A 337 0.76 -65.19 -30.91
CA ALA A 337 -0.09 -66.37 -30.76
C ALA A 337 -0.32 -67.10 -32.10
N ASN A 338 -0.41 -66.36 -33.22
CA ASN A 338 -0.43 -66.96 -34.55
C ASN A 338 0.90 -67.66 -34.88
N ALA A 339 2.03 -66.99 -34.61
CA ALA A 339 3.38 -67.55 -34.80
C ALA A 339 3.60 -68.83 -33.99
N GLU A 340 3.28 -68.84 -32.69
CA GLU A 340 3.42 -70.03 -31.82
C GLU A 340 2.50 -71.19 -32.20
N ARG A 341 1.41 -70.94 -32.94
CA ARG A 341 0.56 -71.98 -33.52
C ARG A 341 1.21 -72.59 -34.77
N VAL A 342 1.72 -71.76 -35.67
CA VAL A 342 2.40 -72.20 -36.91
C VAL A 342 3.75 -72.88 -36.62
N GLU A 343 4.43 -72.47 -35.56
CA GLU A 343 5.67 -73.09 -35.08
C GLU A 343 5.44 -74.55 -34.64
N LYS A 344 4.31 -74.83 -33.97
CA LYS A 344 3.95 -76.17 -33.47
C LYS A 344 3.27 -77.07 -34.50
N ASP A 345 2.71 -76.52 -35.58
CA ASP A 345 2.07 -77.31 -36.63
C ASP A 345 3.12 -78.07 -37.47
N VAL A 346 3.15 -79.40 -37.33
CA VAL A 346 4.06 -80.29 -38.07
C VAL A 346 3.73 -80.42 -39.56
N LYS A 347 2.59 -79.88 -40.02
CA LYS A 347 2.18 -79.83 -41.43
C LYS A 347 2.26 -78.42 -42.05
N ALA A 348 2.72 -77.42 -41.29
CA ALA A 348 2.85 -76.05 -41.80
C ALA A 348 3.85 -75.98 -42.95
N THR A 349 3.42 -75.44 -44.10
CA THR A 349 4.27 -75.15 -45.25
C THR A 349 5.21 -73.95 -44.99
N GLN A 350 6.30 -73.85 -45.75
CA GLN A 350 7.22 -72.72 -45.66
C GLN A 350 6.49 -71.38 -45.84
N THR A 351 5.57 -71.28 -46.82
CA THR A 351 4.75 -70.07 -47.05
C THR A 351 3.91 -69.66 -45.83
N GLN A 352 3.44 -70.62 -45.01
CA GLN A 352 2.72 -70.32 -43.76
C GLN A 352 3.68 -69.84 -42.67
N VAL A 353 4.87 -70.44 -42.56
CA VAL A 353 5.92 -70.04 -41.63
C VAL A 353 6.45 -68.64 -41.95
N ASP A 354 6.73 -68.35 -43.22
CA ASP A 354 7.21 -67.05 -43.70
C ASP A 354 6.16 -65.95 -43.47
N LYS A 355 4.88 -66.25 -43.75
CA LYS A 355 3.77 -65.35 -43.47
C LYS A 355 3.65 -65.03 -41.98
N ALA A 356 3.65 -66.04 -41.12
CA ALA A 356 3.56 -65.84 -39.66
C ALA A 356 4.76 -65.08 -39.10
N THR A 357 5.95 -65.31 -39.66
CA THR A 357 7.19 -64.57 -39.33
C THR A 357 7.04 -63.09 -39.70
N LYS A 358 6.65 -62.79 -40.93
CA LYS A 358 6.47 -61.42 -41.45
C LYS A 358 5.33 -60.65 -40.76
N GLU A 359 4.25 -61.34 -40.37
CA GLU A 359 3.17 -60.75 -39.57
C GLU A 359 3.66 -60.36 -38.17
N LEU A 360 4.44 -61.22 -37.51
CA LEU A 360 5.01 -60.94 -36.20
C LEU A 360 6.07 -59.82 -36.27
N GLU A 361 6.95 -59.83 -37.26
CA GLU A 361 7.94 -58.77 -37.48
C GLU A 361 7.28 -57.41 -37.74
N LYS A 362 6.22 -57.37 -38.56
CA LYS A 362 5.43 -56.15 -38.76
C LYS A 362 4.83 -55.65 -37.45
N ALA A 363 4.30 -56.55 -36.60
CA ALA A 363 3.78 -56.18 -35.29
C ALA A 363 4.87 -55.64 -34.35
N LEU A 364 6.07 -56.23 -34.36
CA LEU A 364 7.21 -55.80 -33.53
C LEU A 364 7.80 -54.46 -33.99
N ASN A 365 7.86 -54.21 -35.29
CA ASN A 365 8.31 -52.93 -35.86
C ASN A 365 7.29 -51.81 -35.62
N ASN A 366 6.00 -52.15 -35.56
CA ASN A 366 4.91 -51.22 -35.23
C ASN A 366 4.66 -51.04 -33.71
N LEU A 367 5.64 -51.39 -32.85
CA LEU A 367 5.57 -51.13 -31.41
C LEU A 367 5.72 -49.63 -31.10
N ALA A 368 4.60 -48.92 -31.07
CA ALA A 368 4.54 -47.52 -30.68
C ALA A 368 4.93 -47.34 -29.19
N LEU A 369 5.93 -46.50 -28.94
CA LEU A 369 6.29 -46.07 -27.59
C LEU A 369 5.12 -45.34 -26.92
N ARG A 370 4.97 -45.52 -25.61
CA ARG A 370 4.01 -44.74 -24.82
C ARG A 370 4.61 -43.36 -24.55
N ASP A 371 3.90 -42.30 -24.92
CA ASP A 371 4.19 -40.95 -24.41
C ASP A 371 3.91 -40.91 -22.89
N VAL A 372 4.81 -40.27 -22.12
CA VAL A 372 4.76 -40.26 -20.65
C VAL A 372 4.71 -38.81 -20.18
N ALA A 373 3.48 -38.35 -19.92
CA ALA A 373 3.21 -36.98 -19.49
C ALA A 373 4.07 -36.53 -18.29
N ALA A 374 4.58 -35.31 -18.35
CA ALA A 374 5.56 -34.72 -17.45
C ALA A 374 4.93 -34.28 -16.11
N LYS A 375 4.66 -35.24 -15.21
CA LYS A 375 3.93 -35.00 -13.95
C LYS A 375 4.66 -34.21 -12.85
N GLY A 376 5.79 -33.57 -13.16
CA GLY A 376 6.58 -32.80 -12.19
C GLY A 376 5.78 -31.65 -11.56
N ALA A 377 5.09 -30.85 -12.39
CA ALA A 377 4.24 -29.76 -11.93
C ALA A 377 3.06 -30.27 -11.08
N LEU A 378 2.38 -31.34 -11.53
CA LEU A 378 1.27 -31.96 -10.81
C LEU A 378 1.70 -32.47 -9.42
N LYS A 379 2.85 -33.16 -9.33
CA LYS A 379 3.43 -33.65 -8.06
C LYS A 379 3.70 -32.49 -7.08
N ASN A 380 4.29 -31.40 -7.57
CA ASN A 380 4.59 -30.22 -6.76
C ASN A 380 3.30 -29.53 -6.27
N THR A 381 2.30 -29.39 -7.13
CA THR A 381 1.01 -28.78 -6.79
C THR A 381 0.20 -29.63 -5.81
N ILE A 382 0.27 -30.97 -5.91
CA ILE A 382 -0.28 -31.91 -4.90
C ILE A 382 0.42 -31.71 -3.55
N GLY A 383 1.75 -31.56 -3.53
CA GLY A 383 2.51 -31.25 -2.31
C GLY A 383 2.12 -29.91 -1.67
N ALA A 384 1.95 -28.87 -2.47
CA ALA A 384 1.48 -27.56 -2.03
C ALA A 384 0.05 -27.61 -1.47
N ALA A 385 -0.87 -28.30 -2.15
CA ALA A 385 -2.25 -28.48 -1.71
C ALA A 385 -2.35 -29.21 -0.36
N LYS A 386 -1.62 -30.33 -0.21
CA LYS A 386 -1.53 -31.06 1.06
C LYS A 386 -0.94 -30.21 2.19
N THR A 387 0.06 -29.38 1.88
CA THR A 387 0.68 -28.47 2.85
C THR A 387 -0.28 -27.37 3.30
N ALA A 388 -1.03 -26.77 2.38
CA ALA A 388 -2.04 -25.76 2.72
C ALA A 388 -3.18 -26.35 3.58
N LEU A 389 -3.63 -27.57 3.27
CA LEU A 389 -4.68 -28.28 4.01
C LEU A 389 -4.26 -28.72 5.42
N LYS A 390 -2.97 -28.78 5.77
CA LYS A 390 -2.55 -28.97 7.18
C LYS A 390 -3.12 -27.90 8.13
N ASN A 391 -3.40 -26.70 7.60
CA ASN A 391 -3.96 -25.58 8.33
C ASN A 391 -5.45 -25.37 8.00
N GLU A 392 -6.20 -26.42 7.61
CA GLU A 392 -7.59 -26.27 7.12
C GLU A 392 -8.56 -25.61 8.11
N ALA A 393 -8.33 -25.72 9.42
CA ALA A 393 -9.08 -24.97 10.44
C ALA A 393 -9.02 -23.45 10.24
N THR A 394 -7.94 -22.93 9.64
CA THR A 394 -7.73 -21.51 9.33
C THR A 394 -8.41 -21.06 8.03
N TYR A 395 -9.05 -21.96 7.28
CA TYR A 395 -9.71 -21.69 5.99
C TYR A 395 -11.21 -22.00 6.02
N THR A 396 -12.02 -21.23 5.29
CA THR A 396 -13.48 -21.41 5.23
C THR A 396 -13.83 -22.78 4.67
N ASP A 397 -14.80 -23.45 5.30
CA ASP A 397 -15.07 -24.88 5.08
C ASP A 397 -15.46 -25.20 3.62
N GLN A 398 -16.15 -24.27 2.96
CA GLN A 398 -16.47 -24.37 1.52
C GLN A 398 -15.23 -24.29 0.62
N SER A 399 -14.21 -23.49 0.99
CA SER A 399 -12.95 -23.43 0.25
C SER A 399 -12.13 -24.71 0.46
N VAL A 400 -12.01 -25.18 1.71
CA VAL A 400 -11.37 -26.46 2.07
C VAL A 400 -12.01 -27.63 1.32
N LYS A 401 -13.35 -27.71 1.27
CA LYS A 401 -14.10 -28.72 0.51
C LYS A 401 -13.77 -28.70 -0.99
N THR A 402 -13.62 -27.50 -1.56
CA THR A 402 -13.27 -27.31 -2.98
C THR A 402 -11.84 -27.76 -3.27
N THR A 403 -10.88 -27.42 -2.41
CA THR A 403 -9.48 -27.86 -2.53
C THR A 403 -9.32 -29.36 -2.32
N LYS A 404 -10.00 -29.97 -1.34
CA LYS A 404 -10.03 -31.43 -1.14
C LYS A 404 -10.59 -32.18 -2.36
N SER A 405 -11.68 -31.68 -2.96
CA SER A 405 -12.26 -32.29 -4.17
C SER A 405 -11.31 -32.22 -5.37
N SER A 406 -10.61 -31.10 -5.54
CA SER A 406 -9.65 -30.92 -6.64
C SER A 406 -8.38 -31.75 -6.43
N LEU A 407 -7.92 -31.89 -5.18
CA LEU A 407 -6.78 -32.73 -4.81
C LEU A 407 -7.06 -34.21 -5.14
N ALA A 408 -8.23 -34.73 -4.78
CA ALA A 408 -8.60 -36.11 -5.10
C ALA A 408 -8.68 -36.40 -6.62
N LYS A 409 -8.98 -35.39 -7.45
CA LYS A 409 -8.90 -35.50 -8.92
C LYS A 409 -7.45 -35.50 -9.41
N ALA A 410 -6.63 -34.59 -8.89
CA ALA A 410 -5.21 -34.50 -9.23
C ALA A 410 -4.44 -35.78 -8.85
N GLU A 411 -4.73 -36.39 -7.70
CA GLU A 411 -4.11 -37.65 -7.27
C GLU A 411 -4.47 -38.84 -8.17
N LYS A 412 -5.70 -38.90 -8.69
CA LYS A 412 -6.09 -39.90 -9.71
C LYS A 412 -5.27 -39.74 -10.99
N VAL A 413 -5.16 -38.52 -11.51
CA VAL A 413 -4.35 -38.21 -12.71
C VAL A 413 -2.85 -38.42 -12.44
N MET A 414 -2.38 -38.26 -11.21
CA MET A 414 -1.00 -38.59 -10.83
C MET A 414 -0.75 -40.12 -10.91
N ALA A 415 -1.66 -40.93 -10.38
CA ALA A 415 -1.55 -42.39 -10.33
C ALA A 415 -1.83 -43.11 -11.66
N ASP A 416 -2.68 -42.54 -12.52
CA ASP A 416 -3.00 -43.05 -13.85
C ASP A 416 -1.76 -43.08 -14.75
N LYS A 417 -1.28 -44.25 -15.16
CA LYS A 417 -0.03 -44.39 -15.92
C LYS A 417 -0.17 -43.94 -17.38
N ASP A 418 -1.40 -43.82 -17.88
CA ASP A 418 -1.72 -43.52 -19.28
C ASP A 418 -2.32 -42.11 -19.46
N ALA A 419 -2.31 -41.29 -18.39
CA ALA A 419 -2.75 -39.91 -18.44
C ALA A 419 -1.94 -39.08 -19.44
N THR A 420 -2.63 -38.50 -20.42
CA THR A 420 -2.09 -37.58 -21.42
C THR A 420 -1.59 -36.27 -20.80
N GLN A 421 -0.69 -35.56 -21.50
CA GLN A 421 -0.17 -34.28 -21.05
C GLN A 421 -1.29 -33.27 -20.75
N ALA A 422 -2.30 -33.18 -21.63
CA ALA A 422 -3.47 -32.31 -21.43
C ALA A 422 -4.27 -32.64 -20.14
N GLN A 423 -4.37 -33.92 -19.76
CA GLN A 423 -5.00 -34.31 -18.49
C GLN A 423 -4.13 -33.90 -17.28
N VAL A 424 -2.80 -34.05 -17.37
CA VAL A 424 -1.84 -33.66 -16.32
C VAL A 424 -1.83 -32.13 -16.13
N ASP A 425 -1.82 -31.36 -17.21
CA ASP A 425 -1.84 -29.90 -17.18
C ASP A 425 -3.17 -29.39 -16.63
N LYS A 426 -4.30 -29.93 -17.10
CA LYS A 426 -5.62 -29.58 -16.58
C LYS A 426 -5.75 -29.89 -15.09
N ALA A 427 -5.28 -31.06 -14.64
CA ALA A 427 -5.29 -31.44 -13.23
C ALA A 427 -4.39 -30.51 -12.38
N THR A 428 -3.27 -30.06 -12.93
CA THR A 428 -2.37 -29.09 -12.30
C THR A 428 -3.06 -27.73 -12.15
N ALA A 429 -3.66 -27.21 -13.23
CA ALA A 429 -4.36 -25.93 -13.23
C ALA A 429 -5.62 -25.92 -12.35
N ASP A 430 -6.46 -26.96 -12.42
CA ASP A 430 -7.65 -27.11 -11.56
C ASP A 430 -7.26 -27.12 -10.07
N LEU A 431 -6.20 -27.86 -9.70
CA LEU A 431 -5.72 -27.90 -8.33
C LEU A 431 -5.07 -26.59 -7.89
N GLN A 432 -4.22 -25.98 -8.71
CA GLN A 432 -3.58 -24.69 -8.41
C GLN A 432 -4.64 -23.60 -8.19
N LYS A 433 -5.68 -23.56 -9.03
CA LYS A 433 -6.84 -22.67 -8.86
C LYS A 433 -7.60 -22.95 -7.56
N ALA A 434 -7.75 -24.21 -7.16
CA ALA A 434 -8.40 -24.58 -5.90
C ALA A 434 -7.55 -24.27 -4.65
N VAL A 435 -6.22 -24.28 -4.75
CA VAL A 435 -5.30 -23.86 -3.66
C VAL A 435 -5.30 -22.33 -3.53
N LEU A 436 -5.22 -21.60 -4.65
CA LEU A 436 -5.35 -20.13 -4.65
C LEU A 436 -6.76 -19.67 -4.21
N GLY A 437 -7.77 -20.52 -4.38
CA GLY A 437 -9.14 -20.31 -3.90
C GLY A 437 -9.35 -20.53 -2.39
N LEU A 438 -8.32 -20.91 -1.62
CA LEU A 438 -8.41 -21.06 -0.16
C LEU A 438 -8.61 -19.69 0.52
N LYS A 439 -9.84 -19.42 0.95
CA LYS A 439 -10.20 -18.21 1.70
C LYS A 439 -10.05 -18.47 3.18
N LYS A 440 -9.18 -17.73 3.88
CA LYS A 440 -9.04 -17.84 5.34
C LYS A 440 -10.39 -17.64 6.02
N LYS A 441 -10.65 -18.36 7.13
CA LYS A 441 -11.70 -17.93 8.06
C LYS A 441 -11.29 -16.55 8.55
N THR A 442 -12.15 -15.55 8.35
CA THR A 442 -11.94 -14.25 8.97
C THR A 442 -11.94 -14.47 10.48
N GLU A 443 -10.82 -14.19 11.15
CA GLU A 443 -10.83 -14.16 12.61
C GLU A 443 -11.89 -13.14 13.05
N GLU A 444 -12.70 -13.49 14.06
CA GLU A 444 -13.38 -12.46 14.83
C GLU A 444 -12.29 -11.64 15.53
N VAL A 445 -11.86 -10.56 14.88
CA VAL A 445 -11.02 -9.54 15.48
C VAL A 445 -11.75 -9.09 16.74
N LYS A 446 -11.24 -9.51 17.91
CA LYS A 446 -11.85 -9.19 19.21
C LYS A 446 -11.89 -7.68 19.37
N VAL A 447 -13.05 -7.12 19.03
CA VAL A 447 -13.29 -5.69 18.92
C VAL A 447 -12.94 -5.06 20.25
N ASN A 448 -11.97 -4.15 20.27
CA ASN A 448 -11.51 -3.52 21.49
C ASN A 448 -12.58 -2.53 21.98
N LYS A 449 -13.46 -3.05 22.84
CA LYS A 449 -14.59 -2.35 23.46
C LYS A 449 -14.21 -1.69 24.80
N ILE A 450 -12.97 -1.80 25.27
CA ILE A 450 -12.54 -1.28 26.58
C ILE A 450 -12.82 0.24 26.70
N LYS A 451 -12.55 1.01 25.64
CA LYS A 451 -12.88 2.46 25.62
C LYS A 451 -14.38 2.72 25.64
N LEU A 452 -15.17 1.94 24.90
CA LEU A 452 -16.63 2.03 24.90
C LEU A 452 -17.22 1.71 26.28
N GLU A 453 -16.65 0.73 26.99
CA GLU A 453 -17.03 0.38 28.37
C GLU A 453 -16.75 1.53 29.35
N ALA A 454 -15.57 2.15 29.24
CA ALA A 454 -15.22 3.33 30.03
C ALA A 454 -16.20 4.50 29.78
N SER A 455 -16.47 4.85 28.52
CA SER A 455 -17.43 5.91 28.17
C SER A 455 -18.86 5.61 28.68
N ILE A 456 -19.30 4.35 28.62
CA ILE A 456 -20.61 3.92 29.18
C ILE A 456 -20.61 4.03 30.73
N LYS A 457 -19.49 3.69 31.39
CA LYS A 457 -19.33 3.80 32.84
C LYS A 457 -19.36 5.26 33.30
N ASP A 458 -18.69 6.16 32.58
CA ASP A 458 -18.72 7.59 32.89
C ASP A 458 -20.07 8.24 32.54
N ALA A 459 -20.72 7.86 31.43
CA ALA A 459 -22.09 8.26 31.15
C ALA A 459 -23.04 7.88 32.31
N ASN A 460 -22.94 6.65 32.82
CA ASN A 460 -23.69 6.20 34.00
C ASN A 460 -23.38 7.03 35.25
N LYS A 461 -22.10 7.30 35.54
CA LYS A 461 -21.66 8.12 36.69
C LYS A 461 -22.20 9.55 36.63
N ILE A 462 -22.23 10.15 35.44
CA ILE A 462 -22.72 11.51 35.23
C ILE A 462 -24.26 11.56 35.26
N LEU A 463 -24.95 10.58 34.68
CA LEU A 463 -26.41 10.49 34.71
C LEU A 463 -26.99 10.36 36.13
N LYS A 464 -26.27 9.73 37.07
CA LYS A 464 -26.63 9.77 38.51
C LYS A 464 -26.71 11.19 39.09
N ASN A 465 -25.96 12.14 38.52
CA ASN A 465 -25.98 13.57 38.86
C ASN A 465 -26.76 14.43 37.82
N GLY A 466 -27.58 13.80 36.97
CA GLY A 466 -28.21 14.43 35.81
C GLY A 466 -29.03 15.70 36.10
N ALA A 467 -29.57 15.85 37.31
CA ALA A 467 -30.31 17.03 37.76
C ALA A 467 -29.50 18.34 37.72
N LYS A 468 -28.17 18.27 37.73
CA LYS A 468 -27.27 19.43 37.58
C LYS A 468 -27.16 19.95 36.14
N TYR A 469 -27.75 19.25 35.16
CA TYR A 469 -27.63 19.55 33.73
C TYR A 469 -28.99 19.84 33.08
N THR A 470 -28.99 20.46 31.90
CA THR A 470 -30.24 20.71 31.16
C THR A 470 -30.85 19.41 30.66
N GLU A 471 -32.18 19.29 30.75
CA GLU A 471 -32.91 18.08 30.31
C GLU A 471 -32.62 17.73 28.84
N LYS A 472 -32.47 18.72 27.96
CA LYS A 472 -32.09 18.50 26.56
C LYS A 472 -30.70 17.87 26.41
N SER A 473 -29.68 18.34 27.14
CA SER A 473 -28.35 17.73 27.08
C SER A 473 -28.28 16.37 27.78
N VAL A 474 -29.04 16.18 28.87
CA VAL A 474 -29.17 14.87 29.54
C VAL A 474 -29.82 13.84 28.61
N LYS A 475 -30.82 14.24 27.81
CA LYS A 475 -31.43 13.34 26.81
C LYS A 475 -30.42 12.88 25.77
N VAL A 476 -29.61 13.79 25.21
CA VAL A 476 -28.57 13.44 24.22
C VAL A 476 -27.57 12.42 24.76
N VAL A 477 -27.17 12.52 26.04
CA VAL A 477 -26.33 11.49 26.69
C VAL A 477 -27.08 10.17 26.88
N LYS A 478 -28.35 10.18 27.30
CA LYS A 478 -29.16 8.95 27.42
C LYS A 478 -29.33 8.23 26.07
N ASP A 479 -29.64 8.98 25.02
CA ASP A 479 -29.83 8.46 23.66
C ASP A 479 -28.52 7.83 23.15
N SER A 480 -27.41 8.60 23.21
CA SER A 480 -26.09 8.14 22.75
C SER A 480 -25.55 6.96 23.55
N LYS A 481 -25.86 6.90 24.85
CA LYS A 481 -25.53 5.75 25.72
C LYS A 481 -26.28 4.49 25.28
N ALA A 482 -27.57 4.60 24.96
CA ALA A 482 -28.36 3.45 24.51
C ALA A 482 -27.85 2.88 23.17
N ASP A 483 -27.38 3.73 22.26
CA ASP A 483 -26.75 3.28 21.02
C ASP A 483 -25.35 2.67 21.26
N ALA A 484 -24.57 3.24 22.18
CA ALA A 484 -23.32 2.65 22.63
C ALA A 484 -23.51 1.26 23.27
N GLU A 485 -24.58 1.05 24.04
CA GLU A 485 -24.90 -0.26 24.65
C GLU A 485 -25.34 -1.31 23.62
N LYS A 486 -26.03 -0.91 22.54
CA LYS A 486 -26.30 -1.80 21.38
C LYS A 486 -24.99 -2.24 20.71
N VAL A 487 -24.03 -1.32 20.52
CA VAL A 487 -22.73 -1.63 19.91
C VAL A 487 -21.84 -2.45 20.85
N MET A 488 -21.95 -2.24 22.16
CA MET A 488 -21.29 -3.06 23.19
C MET A 488 -21.77 -4.51 23.14
N THR A 489 -23.08 -4.74 23.10
CA THR A 489 -23.69 -6.08 23.11
C THR A 489 -23.66 -6.80 21.77
N ASN A 490 -23.63 -6.09 20.64
CA ASN A 490 -23.51 -6.69 19.31
C ASN A 490 -22.16 -7.41 19.12
N SER A 491 -22.18 -8.74 18.94
CA SER A 491 -21.00 -9.56 18.64
C SER A 491 -20.41 -9.27 17.25
N LYS A 492 -21.23 -8.89 16.28
CA LYS A 492 -20.84 -8.59 14.89
C LYS A 492 -20.43 -7.13 14.67
N ALA A 493 -20.20 -6.36 15.73
CA ALA A 493 -19.78 -4.95 15.62
C ALA A 493 -18.35 -4.85 15.08
N THR A 494 -18.12 -3.95 14.11
CA THR A 494 -16.76 -3.66 13.61
C THR A 494 -16.03 -2.69 14.54
N GLN A 495 -14.68 -2.65 14.48
CA GLN A 495 -13.91 -1.67 15.25
C GLN A 495 -14.26 -0.22 14.85
N ALA A 496 -14.63 0.02 13.59
CA ALA A 496 -15.14 1.33 13.16
C ALA A 496 -16.45 1.70 13.86
N GLN A 497 -17.40 0.76 14.01
CA GLN A 497 -18.64 0.98 14.74
C GLN A 497 -18.40 1.19 16.25
N VAL A 498 -17.48 0.43 16.86
CA VAL A 498 -17.09 0.63 18.27
C VAL A 498 -16.45 2.00 18.48
N ASN A 499 -15.48 2.37 17.64
CA ASN A 499 -14.82 3.68 17.70
C ASN A 499 -15.81 4.85 17.49
N LEU A 500 -16.77 4.69 16.58
CA LEU A 500 -17.83 5.68 16.33
C LEU A 500 -18.78 5.80 17.52
N ALA A 501 -19.19 4.68 18.12
CA ALA A 501 -20.04 4.67 19.31
C ALA A 501 -19.36 5.34 20.52
N THR A 502 -18.07 5.05 20.76
CA THR A 502 -17.24 5.74 21.77
C THR A 502 -17.20 7.24 21.47
N THR A 503 -16.81 7.62 20.25
CA THR A 503 -16.70 9.03 19.82
C THR A 503 -18.01 9.80 19.97
N ASN A 504 -19.15 9.18 19.67
CA ASN A 504 -20.46 9.82 19.78
C ASN A 504 -20.90 9.97 21.24
N LEU A 505 -20.64 8.97 22.08
CA LEU A 505 -20.93 9.05 23.51
C LEU A 505 -20.05 10.08 24.23
N ASP A 506 -18.74 10.11 23.93
CA ASP A 506 -17.80 11.09 24.46
C ASP A 506 -18.19 12.52 24.06
N LYS A 507 -18.57 12.73 22.79
CA LYS A 507 -19.11 14.02 22.30
C LYS A 507 -20.41 14.41 23.00
N ALA A 508 -21.30 13.46 23.27
CA ALA A 508 -22.55 13.71 24.00
C ALA A 508 -22.26 14.12 25.46
N ILE A 509 -21.33 13.44 26.13
CA ILE A 509 -20.85 13.78 27.49
C ILE A 509 -20.23 15.18 27.50
N ALA A 510 -19.30 15.48 26.59
CA ALA A 510 -18.66 16.79 26.47
C ALA A 510 -19.67 17.92 26.11
N SER A 511 -20.80 17.58 25.49
CA SER A 511 -21.88 18.52 25.14
C SER A 511 -22.86 18.78 26.30
N LEU A 512 -22.62 18.25 27.50
CA LEU A 512 -23.47 18.48 28.67
C LEU A 512 -23.46 19.95 29.10
N LYS A 513 -24.65 20.56 29.12
CA LYS A 513 -24.83 21.94 29.57
C LYS A 513 -25.34 21.93 31.00
N VAL A 514 -24.59 22.55 31.91
CA VAL A 514 -25.02 22.74 33.30
C VAL A 514 -26.34 23.51 33.32
N LYS A 515 -27.28 23.09 34.17
CA LYS A 515 -28.54 23.79 34.40
C LYS A 515 -28.20 25.08 35.13
N SER A 516 -28.22 26.22 34.42
CA SER A 516 -27.79 27.48 34.99
C SER A 516 -28.56 27.76 36.27
N GLU A 517 -27.85 28.08 37.36
CA GLU A 517 -28.49 28.59 38.56
C GLU A 517 -29.34 29.80 38.21
N LYS A 518 -30.52 29.89 38.83
CA LYS A 518 -31.40 31.03 38.68
C LYS A 518 -30.63 32.28 39.10
N PRO A 519 -30.53 33.31 38.25
CA PRO A 519 -29.74 34.48 38.58
C PRO A 519 -30.43 35.34 39.66
N GLU A 520 -31.72 35.12 39.91
CA GLU A 520 -32.41 35.45 41.16
C GLU A 520 -32.17 34.42 42.27
N GLY A 521 -31.86 34.90 43.47
CA GLY A 521 -31.99 34.13 44.71
C GLY A 521 -33.46 33.93 45.11
N ASN A 522 -33.66 33.26 46.25
CA ASN A 522 -34.98 32.85 46.74
C ASN A 522 -36.00 34.01 46.82
N TYR A 523 -37.25 33.72 46.48
CA TYR A 523 -38.38 34.64 46.66
C TYR A 523 -38.55 34.97 48.15
N ILE A 524 -38.48 36.26 48.47
CA ILE A 524 -38.85 36.78 49.79
C ILE A 524 -40.14 37.58 49.63
N LYS A 525 -41.18 37.19 50.37
CA LYS A 525 -42.48 37.87 50.44
C LYS A 525 -42.29 39.35 50.79
N ASP A 526 -42.79 40.24 49.95
CA ASP A 526 -42.80 41.69 50.15
C ASP A 526 -44.21 42.21 49.88
N LYS A 527 -44.67 43.22 50.63
CA LYS A 527 -46.05 43.77 50.54
C LYS A 527 -46.08 45.28 50.79
N ARG A 528 -45.06 46.00 50.30
CA ARG A 528 -44.95 47.45 50.45
C ARG A 528 -45.66 48.18 49.33
N TYR A 529 -46.26 49.32 49.65
CA TYR A 529 -46.63 50.31 48.64
C TYR A 529 -45.36 51.04 48.18
N VAL A 530 -45.18 51.21 46.89
CA VAL A 530 -43.96 51.79 46.30
C VAL A 530 -44.32 52.74 45.17
N THR A 531 -43.61 53.86 45.05
CA THR A 531 -43.85 54.89 44.04
C THR A 531 -42.68 54.96 43.10
N PHE A 532 -42.95 54.78 41.81
CA PHE A 532 -41.94 54.76 40.77
C PHE A 532 -41.50 56.19 40.45
N ILE A 533 -40.20 56.46 40.52
CA ILE A 533 -39.66 57.82 40.33
C ILE A 533 -38.57 57.90 39.26
N ASN A 534 -37.76 56.86 39.08
CA ASN A 534 -36.59 56.92 38.18
C ASN A 534 -36.85 56.12 36.90
N GLY A 535 -37.30 56.81 35.85
CA GLY A 535 -37.68 56.25 34.56
C GLY A 535 -36.56 55.59 33.75
N ASN A 536 -35.30 55.67 34.22
CA ASN A 536 -34.16 55.04 33.55
C ASN A 536 -34.07 53.52 33.83
N TYR A 537 -34.77 53.02 34.85
CA TYR A 537 -34.89 51.58 35.11
C TYR A 537 -36.12 51.01 34.39
N ASN A 538 -35.93 50.14 33.40
CA ASN A 538 -37.03 49.37 32.82
C ASN A 538 -37.44 48.20 33.72
N THR A 539 -38.62 47.64 33.49
CA THR A 539 -39.07 46.41 34.16
C THR A 539 -38.86 45.17 33.28
N TRP A 540 -38.71 44.03 33.94
CA TRP A 540 -38.31 42.77 33.33
C TRP A 540 -39.35 41.68 33.57
N SER A 541 -39.54 40.81 32.57
CA SER A 541 -40.41 39.64 32.62
C SER A 541 -39.76 38.43 33.30
N ASN A 542 -38.43 38.46 33.43
CA ASN A 542 -37.62 37.47 34.14
C ASN A 542 -36.25 38.10 34.46
N PHE A 543 -35.43 37.37 35.21
CA PHE A 543 -34.09 37.80 35.61
C PHE A 543 -33.01 37.52 34.54
N ASN A 544 -33.41 37.04 33.37
CA ASN A 544 -32.59 36.98 32.15
C ASN A 544 -32.84 38.21 31.25
N TRP A 545 -33.22 39.34 31.85
CA TRP A 545 -33.42 40.64 31.19
C TRP A 545 -34.37 40.64 29.98
N LYS A 546 -35.39 39.76 29.95
CA LYS A 546 -36.48 39.88 28.97
C LYS A 546 -37.27 41.15 29.30
N HIS A 547 -37.10 42.21 28.51
CA HIS A 547 -37.81 43.49 28.67
C HIS A 547 -39.33 43.28 28.81
N ARG A 548 -39.99 44.14 29.59
CA ARG A 548 -41.43 44.10 29.80
C ARG A 548 -42.09 45.46 29.58
N GLU A 549 -41.67 46.48 30.31
CA GLU A 549 -42.23 47.83 30.21
C GLU A 549 -41.15 48.89 30.50
N SER A 550 -41.20 50.01 29.78
CA SER A 550 -40.22 51.08 30.02
C SER A 550 -40.52 51.82 31.32
N GLY A 551 -39.48 52.09 32.10
CA GLY A 551 -39.61 52.83 33.36
C GLY A 551 -40.31 54.18 33.20
N LYS A 552 -40.08 54.85 32.06
CA LYS A 552 -40.73 56.12 31.68
C LYS A 552 -42.27 56.06 31.73
N ASN A 553 -42.86 54.90 31.43
CA ASN A 553 -44.31 54.70 31.48
C ASN A 553 -44.85 54.52 32.91
N LEU A 554 -43.97 54.24 33.87
CA LEU A 554 -44.31 53.91 35.25
C LEU A 554 -44.05 55.07 36.23
N VAL A 555 -43.15 55.99 35.90
CA VAL A 555 -42.86 57.20 36.70
C VAL A 555 -44.15 57.91 37.15
N ASN A 556 -44.15 58.39 38.40
CA ASN A 556 -45.28 59.09 39.03
C ASN A 556 -46.54 58.21 39.22
N LYS A 557 -46.37 56.89 39.32
CA LYS A 557 -47.42 55.93 39.70
C LYS A 557 -47.00 55.14 40.94
N THR A 558 -47.99 54.67 41.70
CA THR A 558 -47.81 53.82 42.87
C THR A 558 -48.31 52.41 42.62
N PHE A 559 -47.54 51.45 43.11
CA PHE A 559 -47.71 50.01 42.95
C PHE A 559 -47.63 49.33 44.32
N ILE A 560 -48.08 48.07 44.38
CA ILE A 560 -47.84 47.16 45.50
C ILE A 560 -46.75 46.18 45.08
N THR A 561 -45.74 45.94 45.93
CA THR A 561 -44.81 44.82 45.74
C THR A 561 -45.45 43.51 46.22
N HIS A 562 -45.18 42.39 45.54
CA HIS A 562 -45.56 41.04 46.02
C HIS A 562 -44.36 40.20 46.48
N GLY A 563 -43.15 40.53 46.03
CA GLY A 563 -41.94 39.81 46.37
C GLY A 563 -40.68 40.60 46.02
N LYS A 564 -39.62 40.38 46.79
CA LYS A 564 -38.27 40.88 46.55
C LYS A 564 -37.30 39.71 46.34
N TYR A 565 -36.27 39.95 45.55
CA TYR A 565 -35.29 38.97 45.10
C TYR A 565 -33.90 39.61 45.11
N SER A 566 -32.93 38.98 45.76
CA SER A 566 -31.52 39.36 45.64
C SER A 566 -30.96 38.71 44.37
N HIS A 567 -30.48 39.52 43.42
CA HIS A 567 -29.97 39.03 42.14
C HIS A 567 -28.43 38.95 42.15
N LYS A 568 -27.83 38.01 41.40
CA LYS A 568 -26.39 37.73 41.35
C LYS A 568 -25.46 38.88 40.91
N ASN A 569 -26.01 40.05 40.59
CA ASN A 569 -25.26 41.29 40.34
C ASN A 569 -25.33 42.28 41.52
N GLY A 570 -25.60 41.78 42.73
CA GLY A 570 -25.65 42.58 43.98
C GLY A 570 -26.84 43.53 44.09
N SER A 571 -27.81 43.47 43.19
CA SER A 571 -29.00 44.35 43.22
C SER A 571 -30.26 43.62 43.69
N THR A 572 -31.05 44.29 44.54
CA THR A 572 -32.42 43.87 44.88
C THR A 572 -33.38 44.23 43.76
N TYR A 573 -34.26 43.29 43.42
CA TYR A 573 -35.37 43.48 42.49
C TYR A 573 -36.71 43.19 43.18
N VAL A 574 -37.74 43.98 42.87
CA VAL A 574 -39.10 43.82 43.42
C VAL A 574 -40.16 43.66 42.33
N SER A 575 -41.18 42.85 42.59
CA SER A 575 -42.25 42.53 41.64
C SER A 575 -43.45 43.48 41.81
N LEU A 576 -43.63 44.41 40.86
CA LEU A 576 -44.63 45.48 40.92
C LEU A 576 -46.02 45.03 40.43
N HIS A 577 -47.09 45.46 41.12
CA HIS A 577 -48.49 45.25 40.73
C HIS A 577 -49.32 46.53 40.91
N ASP A 578 -50.28 46.80 40.01
CA ASP A 578 -51.19 47.95 40.13
C ASP A 578 -52.36 47.70 41.11
N ASN A 579 -53.32 48.63 41.20
CA ASN A 579 -54.51 48.48 42.06
C ASN A 579 -55.54 47.45 41.55
N LYS A 580 -55.36 46.91 40.33
CA LYS A 580 -56.16 45.81 39.76
C LYS A 580 -55.45 44.47 39.87
N GLY A 581 -54.30 44.42 40.55
CA GLY A 581 -53.44 43.23 40.60
C GLY A 581 -52.69 42.95 39.29
N LYS A 582 -52.74 43.83 38.29
CA LYS A 582 -51.99 43.66 37.05
C LYS A 582 -50.51 43.76 37.37
N TRP A 583 -49.77 42.70 37.08
CA TRP A 583 -48.32 42.69 37.19
C TRP A 583 -47.69 43.66 36.19
N HIS A 584 -46.67 44.40 36.64
CA HIS A 584 -45.89 45.37 35.85
C HIS A 584 -44.43 44.94 35.61
N GLY A 585 -43.96 43.86 36.23
CA GLY A 585 -42.62 43.31 36.05
C GLY A 585 -41.75 43.38 37.31
N TYR A 586 -40.55 42.81 37.21
CA TYR A 586 -39.49 43.01 38.18
C TYR A 586 -38.75 44.33 37.90
N VAL A 587 -38.58 45.19 38.90
CA VAL A 587 -37.77 46.42 38.81
C VAL A 587 -36.67 46.43 39.85
N ASN A 588 -35.54 47.08 39.56
CA ASN A 588 -34.49 47.34 40.55
C ASN A 588 -35.05 48.24 41.67
N GLU A 589 -34.75 47.95 42.94
CA GLU A 589 -35.27 48.72 44.08
C GLU A 589 -34.84 50.21 44.05
N LYS A 590 -33.75 50.55 43.34
CA LYS A 590 -33.32 51.94 43.09
C LYS A 590 -34.26 52.77 42.19
N ALA A 591 -35.29 52.15 41.60
CA ALA A 591 -36.26 52.84 40.75
C ALA A 591 -37.41 53.53 41.52
N ILE A 592 -37.59 53.15 42.79
CA ILE A 592 -38.79 53.40 43.59
C ILE A 592 -38.49 54.07 44.93
N ILE A 593 -39.50 54.72 45.52
CA ILE A 593 -39.51 55.12 46.94
C ILE A 593 -40.67 54.40 47.64
N VAL A 594 -40.41 53.87 48.85
CA VAL A 594 -41.44 53.22 49.68
C VAL A 594 -42.48 54.25 50.17
N GLY A 595 -43.75 53.95 49.95
CA GLY A 595 -44.90 54.70 50.45
C GLY A 595 -45.45 54.14 51.75
N LYS A 596 -46.11 54.99 52.55
CA LYS A 596 -46.77 54.58 53.81
C LYS A 596 -48.14 53.90 53.60
N GLY A 597 -48.56 53.67 52.37
CA GLY A 597 -49.90 53.16 52.02
C GLY A 597 -50.26 53.45 50.56
N SER A 598 -51.53 53.23 50.20
CA SER A 598 -52.08 53.42 48.85
C SER A 598 -51.96 54.86 48.31
N GLN A 599 -51.69 55.84 49.17
CA GLN A 599 -51.33 57.21 48.80
C GLN A 599 -49.96 57.35 48.12
N GLY A 600 -49.12 56.31 48.17
CA GLY A 600 -47.75 56.34 47.68
C GLY A 600 -46.76 57.00 48.64
N ALA A 601 -45.64 57.45 48.08
CA ALA A 601 -44.54 58.10 48.77
C ALA A 601 -44.76 59.61 48.90
N TYR A 602 -44.17 60.21 49.92
CA TYR A 602 -44.04 61.66 50.03
C TYR A 602 -42.98 62.14 49.02
N ILE A 603 -43.41 62.90 48.02
CA ILE A 603 -42.52 63.62 47.11
C ILE A 603 -42.49 65.09 47.53
N LYS A 604 -41.32 65.66 47.79
CA LYS A 604 -41.17 67.09 48.12
C LYS A 604 -41.67 67.93 46.94
N ASP A 605 -42.52 68.91 47.21
CA ASP A 605 -43.17 69.73 46.18
C ASP A 605 -42.68 71.18 46.23
N GLY A 606 -43.06 71.92 47.27
CA GLY A 606 -42.64 73.31 47.49
C GLY A 606 -43.40 74.37 46.68
N ARG A 607 -44.20 74.00 45.67
CA ARG A 607 -44.97 74.97 44.87
C ARG A 607 -46.00 75.72 45.72
N PHE A 608 -46.18 77.00 45.40
CA PHE A 608 -47.37 77.76 45.81
C PHE A 608 -48.56 77.34 44.95
N VAL A 609 -49.71 77.11 45.58
CA VAL A 609 -50.94 76.64 44.92
C VAL A 609 -52.16 77.39 45.45
N THR A 610 -53.02 77.85 44.54
CA THR A 610 -54.23 78.60 44.82
C THR A 610 -55.46 77.72 44.61
N LEU A 611 -56.34 77.61 45.60
CA LEU A 611 -57.56 76.81 45.50
C LEU A 611 -58.63 77.54 44.68
N THR A 612 -58.78 77.18 43.42
CA THR A 612 -59.72 77.80 42.47
C THR A 612 -61.05 77.05 42.36
N LYS A 613 -61.09 75.74 42.65
CA LYS A 613 -62.31 74.93 42.57
C LYS A 613 -62.92 74.66 43.93
N LYS A 614 -64.11 75.22 44.18
CA LYS A 614 -64.82 75.20 45.47
C LYS A 614 -65.37 73.83 45.90
N ASN A 615 -65.44 72.85 44.99
CA ASN A 615 -66.07 71.55 45.21
C ASN A 615 -65.09 70.45 45.70
N TYR A 616 -63.88 70.81 46.13
CA TYR A 616 -62.87 69.88 46.62
C TYR A 616 -62.57 70.11 48.11
N ASN A 617 -63.11 69.24 48.96
CA ASN A 617 -62.79 69.20 50.38
C ASN A 617 -61.35 68.75 50.62
N THR A 618 -60.79 69.11 51.78
CA THR A 618 -59.50 68.58 52.24
C THR A 618 -59.68 67.46 53.25
N TRP A 619 -58.68 66.58 53.28
CA TRP A 619 -58.69 65.35 54.05
C TRP A 619 -57.56 65.34 55.09
N SER A 620 -57.82 64.79 56.27
CA SER A 620 -56.84 64.62 57.34
C SER A 620 -56.01 63.33 57.20
N ASN A 621 -56.45 62.40 56.36
CA ASN A 621 -55.72 61.18 55.99
C ASN A 621 -56.20 60.68 54.62
N PHE A 622 -55.59 59.60 54.13
CA PHE A 622 -55.96 58.94 52.88
C PHE A 622 -57.04 57.87 53.04
N ASN A 623 -57.62 57.76 54.25
CA ASN A 623 -58.87 57.04 54.51
C ASN A 623 -60.08 58.00 54.41
N TRP A 624 -59.91 59.13 53.72
CA TRP A 624 -60.94 60.15 53.46
C TRP A 624 -61.63 60.71 54.72
N LYS A 625 -60.93 60.77 55.87
CA LYS A 625 -61.42 61.51 57.03
C LYS A 625 -61.39 63.01 56.74
N TYR A 626 -62.57 63.62 56.59
CA TYR A 626 -62.78 65.06 56.33
C TYR A 626 -61.95 65.98 57.24
N LYS A 627 -61.60 67.18 56.74
CA LYS A 627 -60.90 68.22 57.50
C LYS A 627 -61.44 69.63 57.27
N PHE A 628 -61.58 70.09 56.02
CA PHE A 628 -62.18 71.39 55.69
C PHE A 628 -62.98 71.33 54.38
N ASN A 629 -64.00 72.18 54.27
CA ASN A 629 -64.84 72.34 53.08
C ASN A 629 -64.08 73.16 52.02
N GLY A 630 -64.12 72.72 50.76
CA GLY A 630 -63.47 73.40 49.64
C GLY A 630 -63.95 74.83 49.42
N LYS A 631 -65.17 75.18 49.84
CA LYS A 631 -65.73 76.53 49.75
C LYS A 631 -65.01 77.50 50.69
N ASP A 632 -64.88 77.15 51.96
CA ASP A 632 -64.41 78.00 53.07
C ASP A 632 -62.93 78.38 52.95
N ILE A 633 -62.16 77.54 52.25
CA ILE A 633 -60.74 77.77 51.94
C ILE A 633 -60.46 78.09 50.47
N SER A 634 -61.50 78.24 49.64
CA SER A 634 -61.35 78.68 48.24
C SER A 634 -60.77 80.09 48.15
N ASN A 635 -60.22 80.45 46.99
CA ASN A 635 -59.64 81.76 46.74
C ASN A 635 -58.51 82.13 47.73
N ARG A 636 -57.75 81.12 48.17
CA ARG A 636 -56.57 81.26 49.05
C ARG A 636 -55.39 80.52 48.45
N THR A 637 -54.18 81.02 48.73
CA THR A 637 -52.91 80.40 48.33
C THR A 637 -52.22 79.73 49.51
N PHE A 638 -51.67 78.55 49.26
CA PHE A 638 -50.98 77.69 50.20
C PHE A 638 -49.64 77.26 49.61
N ILE A 639 -48.70 76.83 50.46
CA ILE A 639 -47.54 76.03 50.03
C ILE A 639 -47.97 74.56 50.04
N SER A 640 -47.81 73.88 48.91
CA SER A 640 -47.81 72.42 48.86
C SER A 640 -46.45 71.95 49.36
N LYS A 641 -46.33 71.43 50.59
CA LYS A 641 -45.03 70.94 51.08
C LYS A 641 -44.65 69.61 50.43
N GLY A 642 -45.64 68.76 50.17
CA GLY A 642 -45.43 67.47 49.50
C GLY A 642 -46.63 67.02 48.68
N LYS A 643 -46.29 66.27 47.63
CA LYS A 643 -47.17 65.70 46.61
C LYS A 643 -47.13 64.17 46.69
N TYR A 644 -48.28 63.55 46.44
CA TYR A 644 -48.53 62.13 46.61
C TYR A 644 -49.21 61.59 45.36
N TYR A 645 -48.69 60.51 44.80
CA TYR A 645 -49.28 59.82 43.65
C TYR A 645 -50.11 58.65 44.16
N HIS A 646 -51.42 58.85 44.34
CA HIS A 646 -52.27 57.82 44.92
C HIS A 646 -52.52 56.71 43.88
N GLN A 647 -52.56 55.46 44.35
CA GLN A 647 -52.82 54.25 43.56
C GLN A 647 -54.18 54.25 42.80
N ASN A 648 -55.04 55.25 43.03
CA ASN A 648 -56.29 55.48 42.29
C ASN A 648 -56.11 56.40 41.05
N GLY A 649 -54.87 56.77 40.72
CA GLY A 649 -54.53 57.65 39.59
C GLY A 649 -54.71 59.15 39.85
N SER A 650 -55.12 59.55 41.05
CA SER A 650 -55.17 60.97 41.45
C SER A 650 -53.92 61.42 42.20
N VAL A 651 -53.54 62.66 41.96
CA VAL A 651 -52.47 63.34 42.72
C VAL A 651 -53.09 64.09 43.90
N TYR A 652 -52.45 64.01 45.06
CA TYR A 652 -52.82 64.79 46.24
C TYR A 652 -51.67 65.67 46.75
N LEU A 653 -52.00 66.86 47.22
CA LEU A 653 -51.07 67.88 47.72
C LEU A 653 -51.35 68.15 49.20
N SER A 654 -50.30 68.23 50.02
CA SER A 654 -50.41 68.56 51.46
C SER A 654 -50.23 70.06 51.68
N LEU A 655 -51.32 70.75 52.03
CA LEU A 655 -51.42 72.22 52.04
C LEU A 655 -51.03 72.86 53.37
N PHE A 656 -50.24 73.94 53.31
CA PHE A 656 -49.82 74.74 54.46
C PHE A 656 -49.98 76.24 54.19
N ASP A 657 -50.39 77.05 55.18
CA ASP A 657 -50.34 78.52 55.06
C ASP A 657 -48.96 79.09 55.39
N ASN A 658 -48.82 80.42 55.34
CA ASN A 658 -47.56 81.13 55.61
C ASN A 658 -47.09 81.03 57.06
N LYS A 659 -47.97 80.64 58.00
CA LYS A 659 -47.63 80.35 59.41
C LYS A 659 -47.30 78.88 59.63
N GLY A 660 -47.29 78.07 58.56
CA GLY A 660 -47.05 76.63 58.66
C GLY A 660 -48.21 75.81 59.23
N LYS A 661 -49.41 76.40 59.39
CA LYS A 661 -50.61 75.64 59.78
C LYS A 661 -51.04 74.75 58.62
N TRP A 662 -51.38 73.50 58.94
CA TRP A 662 -51.72 72.47 57.95
C TRP A 662 -53.23 72.37 57.67
N TYR A 663 -53.61 72.41 56.39
CA TYR A 663 -55.00 72.42 55.92
C TYR A 663 -55.47 71.08 55.35
N GLY A 664 -54.63 70.05 55.34
CA GLY A 664 -54.99 68.71 54.85
C GLY A 664 -54.42 68.38 53.48
N TYR A 665 -54.80 67.21 52.98
CA TYR A 665 -54.55 66.76 51.61
C TYR A 665 -55.70 67.21 50.69
N ILE A 666 -55.38 67.77 49.53
CA ILE A 666 -56.35 68.12 48.48
C ILE A 666 -55.97 67.46 47.16
N ASN A 667 -56.92 67.20 46.26
CA ASN A 667 -56.62 66.70 44.92
C ASN A 667 -55.95 67.83 44.08
N GLU A 668 -54.87 67.54 43.35
CA GLU A 668 -54.15 68.55 42.54
C GLU A 668 -55.06 69.20 41.47
N LYS A 669 -56.10 68.50 40.98
CA LYS A 669 -57.07 69.04 40.02
C LYS A 669 -57.91 70.21 40.57
N ALA A 670 -57.87 70.46 41.89
CA ALA A 670 -58.61 71.54 42.56
C ALA A 670 -57.90 72.91 42.50
N VAL A 671 -56.58 72.92 42.30
CA VAL A 671 -55.74 74.11 42.46
C VAL A 671 -55.13 74.58 41.15
N ALA A 672 -54.75 75.86 41.11
CA ALA A 672 -53.85 76.42 40.09
C ALA A 672 -52.48 76.70 40.71
N VAL A 673 -51.40 76.46 39.97
CA VAL A 673 -50.02 76.71 40.44
C VAL A 673 -49.70 78.20 40.37
N GLY A 674 -49.19 78.75 41.46
CA GLY A 674 -48.74 80.14 41.56
C GLY A 674 -47.26 80.30 41.23
N LYS A 675 -46.89 81.49 40.73
CA LYS A 675 -45.48 81.87 40.47
C LYS A 675 -44.70 82.25 41.74
N GLY A 676 -45.32 82.17 42.93
CA GLY A 676 -44.77 82.62 44.20
C GLY A 676 -45.88 82.82 45.24
N SER A 677 -45.59 83.53 46.33
CA SER A 677 -46.54 83.82 47.42
C SER A 677 -47.82 84.55 46.96
N GLN A 678 -47.80 85.22 45.80
CA GLN A 678 -48.95 85.83 45.15
C GLN A 678 -50.01 84.86 44.62
N GLY A 679 -49.68 83.56 44.55
CA GLY A 679 -50.57 82.56 43.99
C GLY A 679 -50.64 82.59 42.47
N ALA A 680 -51.68 81.95 41.94
CA ALA A 680 -52.00 81.92 40.52
C ALA A 680 -52.67 83.22 40.07
N TYR A 681 -52.47 83.58 38.80
CA TYR A 681 -53.26 84.61 38.13
C TYR A 681 -54.70 84.12 37.96
N VAL A 682 -55.66 84.95 38.36
CA VAL A 682 -57.08 84.77 38.06
C VAL A 682 -57.53 85.94 37.18
N LYS A 683 -58.20 85.65 36.06
CA LYS A 683 -58.79 86.67 35.20
C LYS A 683 -59.93 87.35 35.96
N ASP A 684 -59.93 88.69 35.97
CA ASP A 684 -60.94 89.51 36.66
C ASP A 684 -61.68 90.37 35.64
N GLY A 685 -61.04 91.42 35.14
CA GLY A 685 -61.55 92.26 34.04
C GLY A 685 -62.55 93.34 34.46
N ARG A 686 -62.95 93.42 35.74
CA ARG A 686 -63.85 94.47 36.23
C ARG A 686 -63.20 95.86 36.12
N ARG A 687 -64.04 96.87 35.90
CA ARG A 687 -63.65 98.28 36.08
C ARG A 687 -63.71 98.61 37.58
N VAL A 688 -62.73 99.37 38.07
CA VAL A 688 -62.59 99.73 39.48
C VAL A 688 -62.19 101.21 39.62
N ILE A 689 -62.66 101.87 40.67
CA ILE A 689 -62.25 103.23 41.05
C ILE A 689 -61.32 103.15 42.26
N PHE A 690 -60.18 103.84 42.19
CA PHE A 690 -59.25 103.92 43.31
C PHE A 690 -59.83 104.82 44.41
N SER A 691 -59.94 104.31 45.63
CA SER A 691 -60.78 104.92 46.68
C SER A 691 -60.08 105.26 48.00
N LYS A 692 -58.83 104.79 48.19
CA LYS A 692 -58.07 105.00 49.43
C LYS A 692 -56.64 105.47 49.13
N SER A 693 -56.35 106.74 49.45
CA SER A 693 -55.08 107.41 49.17
C SER A 693 -53.85 106.79 49.84
N ASN A 694 -54.04 106.04 50.94
CA ASN A 694 -52.97 105.45 51.74
C ASN A 694 -52.40 104.12 51.20
N TYR A 695 -52.93 103.58 50.10
CA TYR A 695 -52.39 102.37 49.46
C TYR A 695 -51.55 102.71 48.24
N ASN A 696 -50.27 102.34 48.24
CA ASN A 696 -49.41 102.43 47.06
C ASN A 696 -49.58 101.22 46.14
N THR A 697 -49.19 101.39 44.87
CA THR A 697 -49.04 100.28 43.91
C THR A 697 -47.62 99.76 43.86
N TRP A 698 -47.50 98.49 43.50
CA TRP A 698 -46.24 97.74 43.50
C TRP A 698 -45.92 97.18 42.11
N SER A 699 -44.65 97.18 41.74
CA SER A 699 -44.13 96.61 40.48
C SER A 699 -43.87 95.10 40.57
N ASN A 700 -43.84 94.53 41.77
CA ASN A 700 -43.76 93.10 42.02
C ASN A 700 -44.33 92.76 43.42
N PHE A 701 -44.38 91.47 43.74
CA PHE A 701 -44.82 90.97 45.06
C PHE A 701 -43.71 90.93 46.12
N ASN A 702 -42.53 91.49 45.79
CA ASN A 702 -41.47 91.82 46.75
C ASN A 702 -41.58 93.30 47.20
N TRP A 703 -42.75 93.91 47.01
CA TRP A 703 -43.10 95.28 47.43
C TRP A 703 -42.17 96.38 46.88
N LYS A 704 -41.61 96.20 45.68
CA LYS A 704 -40.93 97.31 44.96
C LYS A 704 -41.97 98.32 44.50
N TYR A 705 -41.95 99.53 45.07
CA TYR A 705 -42.86 100.65 44.77
C TYR A 705 -43.00 100.95 43.27
N LYS A 706 -44.16 101.51 42.86
CA LYS A 706 -44.43 101.93 41.47
C LYS A 706 -45.16 103.28 41.35
N VAL A 707 -46.32 103.45 41.99
CA VAL A 707 -47.11 104.72 41.99
C VAL A 707 -47.79 104.93 43.34
N SER A 708 -47.80 106.17 43.83
CA SER A 708 -48.48 106.53 45.09
C SER A 708 -50.00 106.54 44.95
N GLY A 709 -50.70 106.03 45.97
CA GLY A 709 -52.17 106.01 46.02
C GLY A 709 -52.80 107.38 45.90
N LYS A 710 -52.18 108.42 46.49
CA LYS A 710 -52.61 109.83 46.38
C LYS A 710 -52.84 110.27 44.93
N ASN A 711 -51.99 109.82 44.01
CA ASN A 711 -52.02 110.22 42.60
C ASN A 711 -53.04 109.40 41.77
N MET A 712 -53.69 108.41 42.39
CA MET A 712 -54.60 107.46 41.74
C MET A 712 -56.07 107.59 42.18
N VAL A 713 -56.35 108.21 43.34
CA VAL A 713 -57.72 108.37 43.87
C VAL A 713 -58.68 108.97 42.84
N ASN A 714 -59.93 108.50 42.85
CA ASN A 714 -61.03 108.85 41.93
C ASN A 714 -60.82 108.48 40.45
N LYS A 715 -59.63 107.98 40.05
CA LYS A 715 -59.40 107.48 38.69
C LYS A 715 -59.96 106.07 38.51
N THR A 716 -60.50 105.81 37.32
CA THR A 716 -61.00 104.49 36.91
C THR A 716 -59.87 103.66 36.28
N PHE A 717 -59.82 102.37 36.58
CA PHE A 717 -58.85 101.40 36.02
C PHE A 717 -59.57 100.10 35.64
N VAL A 718 -58.98 99.33 34.72
CA VAL A 718 -59.36 97.94 34.43
C VAL A 718 -58.47 97.01 35.26
N ALA A 719 -59.08 96.22 36.14
CA ALA A 719 -58.38 95.19 36.92
C ALA A 719 -58.16 93.93 36.06
N ARG A 720 -57.15 93.91 35.19
CA ARG A 720 -56.94 92.78 34.24
C ARG A 720 -56.58 91.44 34.91
N GLY A 721 -56.24 91.43 36.20
CA GLY A 721 -55.89 90.20 36.93
C GLY A 721 -55.99 90.34 38.43
N LYS A 722 -56.34 89.23 39.09
CA LYS A 722 -56.53 89.09 40.53
C LYS A 722 -55.62 87.99 41.09
N TYR A 723 -55.03 88.25 42.25
CA TYR A 723 -53.99 87.43 42.88
C TYR A 723 -54.28 87.24 44.36
N TYR A 724 -54.57 86.01 44.77
CA TYR A 724 -54.84 85.66 46.16
C TYR A 724 -53.51 85.39 46.89
N HIS A 725 -52.93 86.41 47.52
CA HIS A 725 -51.61 86.30 48.13
C HIS A 725 -51.66 85.50 49.46
N GLN A 726 -50.59 84.76 49.76
CA GLN A 726 -50.50 83.82 50.89
C GLN A 726 -50.62 84.49 52.29
N ASN A 727 -50.53 85.82 52.36
CA ASN A 727 -50.81 86.60 53.58
C ASN A 727 -52.31 86.86 53.80
N GLY A 728 -53.20 86.33 52.97
CA GLY A 728 -54.66 86.50 53.05
C GLY A 728 -55.19 87.77 52.38
N SER A 729 -54.33 88.69 51.96
CA SER A 729 -54.74 89.83 51.13
C SER A 729 -54.89 89.43 49.66
N THR A 730 -55.85 90.07 48.98
CA THR A 730 -56.02 89.91 47.53
C THR A 730 -55.49 91.14 46.82
N TYR A 731 -54.80 90.95 45.69
CA TYR A 731 -54.19 92.02 44.91
C TYR A 731 -54.73 92.05 43.48
N LEU A 732 -54.94 93.25 42.95
CA LEU A 732 -55.40 93.50 41.59
C LEU A 732 -54.29 94.15 40.76
N SER A 733 -54.11 93.69 39.52
CA SER A 733 -53.21 94.29 38.55
C SER A 733 -53.96 95.33 37.72
N LEU A 734 -53.66 96.61 37.94
CA LEU A 734 -54.40 97.74 37.38
C LEU A 734 -53.79 98.26 36.07
N PHE A 735 -54.68 98.53 35.11
CA PHE A 735 -54.38 99.13 33.81
C PHE A 735 -55.32 100.31 33.56
N ASP A 736 -54.89 101.33 32.81
CA ASP A 736 -55.82 102.32 32.26
C ASP A 736 -56.50 101.80 30.99
N ASP A 737 -57.36 102.62 30.39
CA ASP A 737 -58.08 102.29 29.15
C ASP A 737 -57.14 102.20 27.93
N ASN A 738 -56.01 102.91 27.95
CA ASN A 738 -54.94 102.81 26.95
C ASN A 738 -54.09 101.53 27.14
N GLY A 739 -54.35 100.72 28.17
CA GLY A 739 -53.60 99.51 28.48
C GLY A 739 -52.23 99.73 29.11
N ARG A 740 -51.92 100.94 29.59
CA ARG A 740 -50.73 101.23 30.40
C ARG A 740 -50.86 100.60 31.78
N TRP A 741 -49.82 99.91 32.23
CA TRP A 741 -49.86 99.18 33.50
C TRP A 741 -49.41 100.02 34.70
N TYR A 742 -50.30 100.15 35.69
CA TYR A 742 -50.11 100.98 36.90
C TYR A 742 -49.59 100.20 38.12
N GLY A 743 -49.68 98.87 38.13
CA GLY A 743 -49.09 98.04 39.19
C GLY A 743 -50.07 97.08 39.85
N TYR A 744 -49.58 96.36 40.85
CA TYR A 744 -50.40 95.59 41.79
C TYR A 744 -50.85 96.47 42.96
N VAL A 745 -52.15 96.49 43.28
CA VAL A 745 -52.70 97.14 44.49
C VAL A 745 -53.47 96.11 45.33
N ASN A 746 -53.62 96.32 46.64
CA ASN A 746 -54.54 95.53 47.45
C ASN A 746 -56.00 95.84 47.03
N GLU A 747 -56.84 94.82 46.86
CA GLU A 747 -58.24 94.98 46.43
C GLU A 747 -59.04 95.93 47.34
N VAL A 748 -58.71 96.00 48.64
CA VAL A 748 -59.41 96.90 49.58
C VAL A 748 -59.12 98.39 49.36
N ALA A 749 -58.20 98.76 48.47
CA ALA A 749 -57.91 100.15 48.08
C ALA A 749 -58.89 100.69 47.03
N VAL A 750 -59.55 99.80 46.28
CA VAL A 750 -60.45 100.16 45.19
C VAL A 750 -61.89 99.76 45.50
N LYS A 751 -62.85 100.37 44.79
CA LYS A 751 -64.23 99.91 44.71
C LYS A 751 -64.50 99.43 43.28
N VAL A 752 -65.42 98.49 43.08
CA VAL A 752 -65.96 98.21 41.74
C VAL A 752 -66.67 99.48 41.23
N LYS A 753 -66.54 99.78 39.94
CA LYS A 753 -67.26 100.88 39.30
C LYS A 753 -68.63 100.42 38.83
#